data_AF-A0A498QHI0-F1
#
_entry.id   AF-A0A498QHI0-F1
#
_cell.length_a   1.000
_cell.length_b   1.000
_cell.length_c   1.000
_cell.angle_alpha   90.00
_cell.angle_beta   90.00
_cell.angle_gamma   90.00
#
_symmetry.space_group_name_H-M   'P 1'
#
loop_
_entity.id
_entity.type
_entity.pdbx_description
1 polymer ?
#
loop_
_entity_poly.entity_id
_entity_poly.type
_entity_poly.pdbx_seq_one_letter_code
_entity_poly.pdbx_strand_id
1 'polypeptide(L)'
;MTATPSDSDGDVFGLKGDLVEDPGLAPRLNASKQASLQLVGSKTQDSNDALLQHVPRLATGIPGQVLGIMVNRVATAIAIADALAQIEQPDRVILLTGRMRPLDRDDIWEGVQSKVGAGRTRSNGPRLYVVATQTIEAGADLDFDALITEVAPVDSLRQRFGRVDRLGRLSSAGTPARIVIVAGHKQTAEKFDDPVYGKALSATWRELKRRYSDALFDVGPLSTSLPTGPEFLSPALDSPLLLDSHLDMLVQTNPAPAADLDITRWLHGPQDAPADVNIVWRADIDDRLLEFVGAAGDNGDGRDLIVELLLACPPKASEAIALPIWSAKTWLSSADTGPDLADVDQQEPRTTLGAARDRLVVRWAGADTDLVTVQDIRPGDTLVVPAARGGLRRSNWDPGCTMAVPDLGDRAQATAGVVPVLRLHADVISPHVDRPEMLPTPLLPSDPDSDIDDNAATGIATWLEAVRSADPTPWLASICQSLSPIAGQQVVVAAGQAGGGPTKMYALRGKRPARDLSWRESGLEFDGTDLTNSFIGHAVPLEAHCNGVGELASRFAAACGVPDHLRQDLALAGRLHDLGKADPRFQTWLCDGDEIAVIRVGTLLAKSADSHRDKRQRDLARRRAGYPVGMGHSLLSVALALSSPEVLDAAHDRELVLHLIASHHGHCRALPPPQPDPVPVDVEVTWDGHRLRSSSDHGLSQLDSGVTERFWRLNKRYGPHGLAWLETLLRLADHRRSALEQLRQEGGGR
;
A
#
# COMPACT_ATOMS: atom_id res chain seq x y z
N MET A 1 16.98 15.22 3.46
CA MET A 1 17.33 15.81 2.14
C MET A 1 16.20 16.74 1.69
N THR A 2 16.49 18.00 1.40
CA THR A 2 15.58 18.84 0.61
C THR A 2 15.81 18.50 -0.88
N ALA A 3 14.79 18.60 -1.73
CA ALA A 3 14.92 18.36 -3.17
C ALA A 3 15.86 19.37 -3.89
N THR A 4 16.34 20.37 -3.15
CA THR A 4 17.28 21.39 -3.61
C THR A 4 18.37 21.53 -2.55
N PRO A 5 19.59 21.02 -2.77
CA PRO A 5 20.70 21.25 -1.86
C PRO A 5 20.94 22.76 -1.71
N SER A 6 21.08 23.21 -0.47
CA SER A 6 21.44 24.57 -0.14
C SER A 6 22.95 24.74 -0.32
N ASP A 7 23.41 24.91 -1.56
CA ASP A 7 24.74 25.47 -1.79
C ASP A 7 24.69 26.98 -1.65
N SER A 8 25.72 27.51 -1.00
CA SER A 8 25.83 28.93 -0.62
C SER A 8 26.38 29.83 -1.73
N ASP A 9 26.59 29.32 -2.95
CA ASP A 9 26.97 30.12 -4.12
C ASP A 9 26.69 29.33 -5.42
N GLY A 10 25.54 29.56 -6.07
CA GLY A 10 25.27 29.07 -7.43
C GLY A 10 23.82 28.66 -7.69
N ASP A 11 23.15 29.37 -8.62
CA ASP A 11 21.83 29.08 -9.23
C ASP A 11 20.83 28.31 -8.35
N VAL A 12 20.47 28.90 -7.21
CA VAL A 12 19.28 28.47 -6.47
C VAL A 12 18.07 28.66 -7.38
N PHE A 13 17.27 27.61 -7.57
CA PHE A 13 16.01 27.71 -8.29
C PHE A 13 15.12 28.78 -7.64
N GLY A 14 15.10 29.96 -8.25
CA GLY A 14 14.29 31.10 -7.82
C GLY A 14 13.03 31.20 -8.67
N LEU A 15 11.93 31.63 -8.05
CA LEU A 15 10.75 32.07 -8.79
C LEU A 15 11.16 33.30 -9.63
N LYS A 16 11.48 33.11 -10.91
CA LYS A 16 11.76 34.19 -11.86
C LYS A 16 10.46 34.93 -12.22
N GLY A 17 10.57 36.20 -12.63
CA GLY A 17 9.47 37.17 -12.75
C GLY A 17 8.21 36.67 -13.46
N ASP A 18 8.33 35.83 -14.48
CA ASP A 18 7.20 35.30 -15.24
C ASP A 18 6.24 34.43 -14.39
N LEU A 19 6.72 33.78 -13.33
CA LEU A 19 5.90 32.93 -12.45
C LEU A 19 5.09 33.74 -11.43
N VAL A 20 5.56 34.94 -11.07
CA VAL A 20 4.88 35.80 -10.08
C VAL A 20 3.64 36.46 -10.69
N GLU A 21 3.63 36.67 -12.00
CA GLU A 21 2.51 37.22 -12.77
C GLU A 21 1.60 36.15 -13.39
N ASP A 22 1.94 34.86 -13.25
CA ASP A 22 1.13 33.76 -13.78
C ASP A 22 -0.28 33.78 -13.14
N PRO A 23 -1.36 33.78 -13.95
CA PRO A 23 -2.73 33.93 -13.43
C PRO A 23 -3.17 32.78 -12.51
N GLY A 24 -2.52 31.61 -12.57
CA GLY A 24 -2.75 30.50 -11.66
C GLY A 24 -1.95 30.57 -10.37
N LEU A 25 -0.71 31.06 -10.43
CA LEU A 25 0.24 31.10 -9.32
C LEU A 25 0.19 32.41 -8.51
N ALA A 26 -0.03 33.55 -9.17
CA ALA A 26 -0.04 34.88 -8.56
C ALA A 26 -1.03 35.00 -7.38
N PRO A 27 -2.29 34.52 -7.47
CA PRO A 27 -3.19 34.55 -6.32
C PRO A 27 -2.65 33.75 -5.12
N ARG A 28 -1.96 32.64 -5.38
CA ARG A 28 -1.40 31.77 -4.33
C ARG A 28 -0.23 32.45 -3.64
N LEU A 29 0.71 33.01 -4.40
CA LEU A 29 1.91 33.65 -3.87
C LEU A 29 1.58 34.90 -3.06
N ASN A 30 0.63 35.71 -3.53
CA ASN A 30 0.24 36.97 -2.90
C ASN A 30 -0.84 36.80 -1.80
N ALA A 31 -1.22 35.57 -1.46
CA ALA A 31 -2.23 35.31 -0.44
C ALA A 31 -1.75 35.75 0.95
N SER A 32 -2.43 36.74 1.54
CA SER A 32 -2.22 37.14 2.93
C SER A 32 -2.92 36.17 3.87
N LYS A 33 -2.25 35.81 4.96
CA LYS A 33 -2.72 34.87 5.98
C LYS A 33 -2.39 35.46 7.34
N GLN A 34 -3.42 35.78 8.12
CA GLN A 34 -3.29 36.55 9.35
C GLN A 34 -3.16 35.62 10.56
N ALA A 35 -1.97 35.56 11.15
CA ALA A 35 -1.66 34.75 12.32
C ALA A 35 -1.73 35.55 13.63
N SER A 36 -2.13 34.89 14.71
CA SER A 36 -2.01 35.36 16.10
C SER A 36 -1.42 34.27 17.00
N LEU A 37 -0.93 34.69 18.16
CA LEU A 37 -0.41 33.78 19.20
C LEU A 37 -1.40 33.66 20.35
N GLN A 38 -1.70 32.44 20.78
CA GLN A 38 -2.58 32.16 21.91
C GLN A 38 -1.91 31.22 22.91
N LEU A 39 -1.58 31.74 24.09
CA LEU A 39 -1.07 30.93 25.20
C LEU A 39 -2.25 30.27 25.92
N VAL A 40 -2.15 28.97 26.24
CA VAL A 40 -3.22 28.20 26.89
C VAL A 40 -2.77 27.50 28.18
N GLY A 41 -3.73 27.25 29.07
CA GLY A 41 -3.52 26.56 30.34
C GLY A 41 -2.80 27.40 31.40
N SER A 42 -2.12 26.72 32.33
CA SER A 42 -1.29 27.34 33.37
C SER A 42 0.13 26.78 33.38
N LYS A 43 1.06 27.43 34.09
CA LYS A 43 2.48 26.99 34.17
C LYS A 43 2.67 25.59 34.75
N THR A 44 1.75 25.13 35.58
CA THR A 44 1.82 23.81 36.25
C THR A 44 1.06 22.72 35.49
N GLN A 45 0.18 23.11 34.57
CA GLN A 45 -0.65 22.17 33.80
C GLN A 45 0.18 21.49 32.71
N ASP A 46 -0.17 20.25 32.37
CA ASP A 46 0.39 19.61 31.20
C ASP A 46 -0.05 20.32 29.91
N SER A 47 0.83 20.33 28.89
CA SER A 47 0.53 21.05 27.65
C SER A 47 -0.57 20.35 26.84
N ASN A 48 -0.61 19.01 26.85
CA ASN A 48 -1.65 18.26 26.15
C ASN A 48 -3.02 18.49 26.82
N ASP A 49 -3.06 18.46 28.16
CA ASP A 49 -4.28 18.78 28.92
C ASP A 49 -4.78 20.21 28.64
N ALA A 50 -3.86 21.17 28.57
CA ALA A 50 -4.18 22.55 28.25
C ALA A 50 -4.74 22.69 26.82
N LEU A 51 -4.14 22.02 25.84
CA LEU A 51 -4.64 22.01 24.46
C LEU A 51 -6.03 21.38 24.39
N LEU A 52 -6.22 20.22 25.01
CA LEU A 52 -7.51 19.51 25.05
C LEU A 52 -8.63 20.36 25.66
N GLN A 53 -8.33 21.11 26.71
CA GLN A 53 -9.30 21.98 27.38
C GLN A 53 -9.69 23.21 26.56
N HIS A 54 -8.75 23.79 25.81
CA HIS A 54 -8.92 25.11 25.18
C HIS A 54 -9.17 25.05 23.66
N VAL A 55 -8.51 24.15 22.93
CA VAL A 55 -8.60 24.09 21.46
C VAL A 55 -10.03 23.85 20.96
N PRO A 56 -10.83 22.91 21.51
CA PRO A 56 -12.21 22.72 21.06
C PRO A 56 -13.08 23.97 21.20
N ARG A 57 -12.85 24.79 22.25
CA ARG A 57 -13.57 26.05 22.47
C ARG A 57 -13.09 27.17 21.55
N LEU A 58 -11.79 27.22 21.24
CA LEU A 58 -11.25 28.16 20.26
C LEU A 58 -11.76 27.84 18.86
N ALA A 59 -11.86 26.55 18.52
CA ALA A 59 -12.30 26.07 17.23
C ALA A 59 -13.71 26.56 16.85
N THR A 60 -14.64 26.57 17.82
CA THR A 60 -16.01 27.04 17.56
C THR A 60 -16.10 28.55 17.33
N GLY A 61 -15.13 29.34 17.80
CA GLY A 61 -15.13 30.81 17.72
C GLY A 61 -14.44 31.41 16.49
N ILE A 62 -13.60 30.66 15.77
CA ILE A 62 -12.88 31.14 14.58
C ILE A 62 -13.81 31.14 13.36
N PRO A 63 -13.84 32.14 12.48
CA PRO A 63 -14.66 32.11 11.26
C PRO A 63 -14.11 31.13 10.21
N GLY A 64 -14.99 30.56 9.38
CA GLY A 64 -14.63 29.67 8.27
C GLY A 64 -15.50 28.42 8.21
N GLN A 65 -15.71 27.87 7.01
CA GLN A 65 -16.49 26.64 6.82
C GLN A 65 -15.63 25.41 7.15
N VAL A 66 -14.37 25.39 6.73
CA VAL A 66 -13.44 24.29 6.99
C VAL A 66 -12.29 24.81 7.85
N LEU A 67 -12.21 24.31 9.08
CA LEU A 67 -11.15 24.63 10.04
C LEU A 67 -10.16 23.47 10.13
N GLY A 68 -8.89 23.75 9.83
CA GLY A 68 -7.80 22.85 10.17
C GLY A 68 -7.40 22.99 11.65
N ILE A 69 -7.14 21.89 12.34
CA ILE A 69 -6.59 21.85 13.70
C ILE A 69 -5.39 20.93 13.68
N MET A 70 -4.19 21.50 13.72
CA MET A 70 -2.94 20.75 13.63
C MET A 70 -2.24 20.70 14.99
N VAL A 71 -1.96 19.51 15.47
CA VAL A 71 -1.20 19.27 16.71
C VAL A 71 -0.02 18.34 16.45
N ASN A 72 0.96 18.35 17.35
CA ASN A 72 2.24 17.68 17.10
C ASN A 72 2.24 16.18 17.45
N ARG A 73 1.16 15.68 18.05
CA ARG A 73 1.03 14.32 18.60
C ARG A 73 -0.34 13.71 18.25
N VAL A 74 -0.34 12.44 17.88
CA VAL A 74 -1.50 11.60 17.55
C VAL A 74 -2.43 11.49 18.75
N ALA A 75 -1.92 11.23 19.96
CA ALA A 75 -2.77 11.14 21.15
C ALA A 75 -3.55 12.45 21.40
N THR A 76 -2.88 13.59 21.24
CA THR A 76 -3.51 14.92 21.34
C THR A 76 -4.55 15.15 20.24
N ALA A 77 -4.27 14.71 19.01
CA ALA A 77 -5.21 14.82 17.89
C ALA A 77 -6.48 13.99 18.13
N ILE A 78 -6.33 12.73 18.57
CA ILE A 78 -7.43 11.84 18.93
C ILE A 78 -8.28 12.47 20.04
N ALA A 79 -7.65 12.92 21.13
CA ALA A 79 -8.36 13.49 22.28
C ALA A 79 -9.14 14.77 21.90
N ILE A 80 -8.55 15.66 21.09
CA ILE A 80 -9.23 16.86 20.60
C ILE A 80 -10.39 16.50 19.68
N ALA A 81 -10.23 15.51 18.80
CA ALA A 81 -11.30 15.06 17.92
C ALA A 81 -12.46 14.40 18.69
N ASP A 82 -12.16 13.67 19.76
CA ASP A 82 -13.16 13.14 20.70
C ASP A 82 -13.89 14.27 21.42
N ALA A 83 -13.17 15.24 21.98
CA ALA A 83 -13.78 16.39 22.66
C ALA A 83 -14.65 17.23 21.71
N LEU A 84 -14.21 17.45 20.47
CA LEU A 84 -15.00 18.17 19.45
C LEU A 84 -16.26 17.41 19.07
N ALA A 85 -16.20 16.08 18.92
CA ALA A 85 -17.36 15.27 18.58
C ALA A 85 -18.42 15.20 19.70
N GLN A 86 -18.08 15.61 20.93
CA GLN A 86 -19.04 15.80 22.02
C GLN A 86 -19.73 17.19 21.98
N ILE A 87 -19.09 18.18 21.36
CA ILE A 87 -19.57 19.57 21.26
C ILE A 87 -20.35 19.77 19.94
N GLU A 88 -19.90 19.11 18.88
CA GLU A 88 -20.41 19.17 17.52
C GLU A 88 -20.91 17.79 17.08
N GLN A 89 -21.55 17.70 15.91
CA GLN A 89 -21.96 16.41 15.37
C GLN A 89 -20.72 15.59 14.95
N PRO A 90 -20.62 14.28 15.29
CA PRO A 90 -19.43 13.46 14.99
C PRO A 90 -19.02 13.44 13.51
N ASP A 91 -20.00 13.48 12.60
CA ASP A 91 -19.80 13.52 11.14
C ASP A 91 -19.13 14.81 10.63
N ARG A 92 -19.02 15.83 11.48
CA ARG A 92 -18.32 17.09 11.18
C ARG A 92 -16.85 17.08 11.60
N VAL A 93 -16.40 16.07 12.34
CA VAL A 93 -15.04 15.99 12.88
C VAL A 93 -14.27 14.90 12.16
N ILE A 94 -13.31 15.31 11.34
CA ILE A 94 -12.46 14.44 10.55
C ILE A 94 -11.10 14.36 11.25
N LEU A 95 -10.60 13.15 11.50
CA LEU A 95 -9.29 12.91 12.09
C LEU A 95 -8.34 12.32 11.03
N LEU A 96 -7.23 13.00 10.77
CA LEU A 96 -6.19 12.57 9.83
C LEU A 96 -4.85 12.45 10.55
N THR A 97 -4.34 11.24 10.77
CA THR A 97 -2.99 11.03 11.30
C THR A 97 -2.15 10.13 10.38
N GLY A 98 -0.87 9.94 10.69
CA GLY A 98 0.07 9.23 9.80
C GLY A 98 -0.14 7.72 9.74
N ARG A 99 -0.71 7.11 10.79
CA ARG A 99 -0.83 5.65 10.93
C ARG A 99 -2.27 5.19 10.79
N MET A 100 -2.63 4.86 9.56
CA MET A 100 -3.95 4.34 9.18
C MET A 100 -3.79 3.22 8.16
N ARG A 101 -4.74 2.28 8.12
CA ARG A 101 -4.80 1.32 7.01
C ARG A 101 -5.16 2.07 5.73
N PRO A 102 -4.56 1.76 4.57
CA PRO A 102 -4.89 2.43 3.31
C PRO A 102 -6.39 2.47 3.00
N LEU A 103 -7.13 1.38 3.24
CA LEU A 103 -8.59 1.34 3.04
C LEU A 103 -9.37 2.31 3.94
N ASP A 104 -8.93 2.52 5.19
CA ASP A 104 -9.55 3.49 6.09
C ASP A 104 -9.24 4.92 5.64
N ARG A 105 -7.98 5.18 5.28
CA ARG A 105 -7.55 6.48 4.78
C ARG A 105 -8.34 6.84 3.52
N ASP A 106 -8.52 5.90 2.62
CA ASP A 106 -9.23 6.09 1.37
C ASP A 106 -10.73 6.36 1.61
N ASP A 107 -11.38 5.71 2.58
CA ASP A 107 -12.78 6.02 2.97
C ASP A 107 -12.92 7.44 3.51
N ILE A 108 -12.02 7.81 4.43
CA ILE A 108 -12.01 9.17 4.97
C ILE A 108 -11.82 10.16 3.82
N TRP A 109 -10.87 9.90 2.92
CA TRP A 109 -10.58 10.77 1.79
C TRP A 109 -11.76 10.89 0.81
N GLU A 110 -12.39 9.78 0.41
CA GLU A 110 -13.52 9.78 -0.53
C GLU A 110 -14.72 10.60 0.01
N GLY A 111 -14.98 10.50 1.33
CA GLY A 111 -16.06 11.25 1.98
C GLY A 111 -15.80 12.75 2.17
N VAL A 112 -14.54 13.19 2.14
CA VAL A 112 -14.14 14.55 2.54
C VAL A 112 -13.43 15.35 1.44
N GLN A 113 -12.83 14.71 0.44
CA GLN A 113 -12.00 15.37 -0.58
C GLN A 113 -12.73 16.53 -1.27
N SER A 114 -13.99 16.33 -1.66
CA SER A 114 -14.80 17.39 -2.29
C SER A 114 -15.09 18.57 -1.36
N LYS A 115 -15.04 18.34 -0.04
CA LYS A 115 -15.34 19.30 1.01
C LYS A 115 -14.09 20.01 1.56
N VAL A 116 -12.91 19.40 1.47
CA VAL A 116 -11.66 19.94 2.06
C VAL A 116 -10.50 20.12 1.06
N GLY A 117 -10.62 19.56 -0.16
CA GLY A 117 -9.58 19.61 -1.17
C GLY A 117 -9.41 20.99 -1.82
N ALA A 118 -8.22 21.24 -2.37
CA ALA A 118 -7.95 22.46 -3.12
C ALA A 118 -8.91 22.59 -4.31
N GLY A 119 -9.47 23.77 -4.48
CA GLY A 119 -10.41 24.06 -5.57
C GLY A 119 -11.88 23.83 -5.20
N ARG A 120 -12.17 23.31 -3.99
CA ARG A 120 -13.54 23.13 -3.48
C ARG A 120 -14.40 24.38 -3.63
N THR A 121 -15.70 24.16 -3.78
CA THR A 121 -16.70 25.23 -3.72
C THR A 121 -16.92 25.61 -2.27
N ARG A 122 -16.44 26.80 -1.88
CA ARG A 122 -16.76 27.39 -0.58
C ARG A 122 -18.25 27.76 -0.59
N SER A 123 -19.07 26.97 0.09
CA SER A 123 -20.53 27.12 0.16
C SER A 123 -20.97 27.42 1.59
N ASN A 124 -22.23 27.82 1.80
CA ASN A 124 -22.80 28.00 3.14
C ASN A 124 -23.22 26.65 3.78
N GLY A 125 -22.44 25.60 3.56
CA GLY A 125 -22.68 24.28 4.14
C GLY A 125 -22.32 24.21 5.64
N PRO A 126 -22.62 23.09 6.31
CA PRO A 126 -22.22 22.89 7.70
C PRO A 126 -20.70 22.97 7.84
N ARG A 127 -20.26 23.44 9.01
CA ARG A 127 -18.85 23.57 9.34
C ARG A 127 -18.19 22.20 9.51
N LEU A 128 -16.95 22.09 9.05
CA LEU A 128 -16.11 20.90 9.21
C LEU A 128 -14.84 21.23 9.98
N TYR A 129 -14.44 20.29 10.83
CA TYR A 129 -13.24 20.34 11.64
C TYR A 129 -12.31 19.22 11.20
N VAL A 130 -11.13 19.57 10.68
CA VAL A 130 -10.11 18.61 10.27
C VAL A 130 -8.99 18.63 11.31
N VAL A 131 -9.02 17.66 12.22
CA VAL A 131 -7.97 17.48 13.23
C VAL A 131 -6.88 16.59 12.65
N ALA A 132 -5.64 17.04 12.68
CA ALA A 132 -4.54 16.32 12.06
C ALA A 132 -3.21 16.48 12.79
N THR A 133 -2.29 15.56 12.50
CA THR A 133 -0.88 15.67 12.86
C THR A 133 -0.05 16.16 11.67
N GLN A 134 1.26 15.87 11.64
CA GLN A 134 2.17 16.21 10.55
C GLN A 134 1.80 15.55 9.21
N THR A 135 0.88 14.58 9.20
CA THR A 135 0.46 13.83 7.99
C THR A 135 -0.02 14.73 6.84
N ILE A 136 -0.56 15.91 7.15
CA ILE A 136 -1.04 16.86 6.13
C ILE A 136 0.00 17.94 5.76
N GLU A 137 1.21 17.89 6.32
CA GLU A 137 2.30 18.83 5.98
C GLU A 137 2.88 18.54 4.59
N ALA A 138 2.90 17.28 4.14
CA ALA A 138 3.37 16.86 2.82
C ALA A 138 2.34 16.00 2.09
N GLY A 139 2.34 16.04 0.75
CA GLY A 139 1.50 15.15 -0.09
C GLY A 139 -0.01 15.44 -0.14
N ALA A 140 -0.60 16.16 0.83
CA ALA A 140 -2.04 16.42 0.89
C ALA A 140 -2.48 17.73 0.21
N ASP A 141 -3.31 17.67 -0.83
CA ASP A 141 -3.83 18.85 -1.54
C ASP A 141 -5.10 19.44 -0.87
N LEU A 142 -4.94 19.92 0.37
CA LEU A 142 -6.02 20.46 1.22
C LEU A 142 -6.09 22.00 1.22
N ASP A 143 -7.29 22.56 1.38
CA ASP A 143 -7.56 24.00 1.47
C ASP A 143 -8.54 24.37 2.59
N PHE A 144 -7.99 24.88 3.69
CA PHE A 144 -8.71 25.34 4.88
C PHE A 144 -9.03 26.84 4.82
N ASP A 145 -10.15 27.25 5.41
CA ASP A 145 -10.51 28.67 5.55
C ASP A 145 -9.79 29.33 6.73
N ALA A 146 -9.49 28.53 7.75
CA ALA A 146 -8.75 28.95 8.92
C ALA A 146 -7.97 27.77 9.51
N LEU A 147 -7.02 28.06 10.39
CA LEU A 147 -6.17 27.06 11.04
C LEU A 147 -5.95 27.38 12.52
N ILE A 148 -6.12 26.38 13.37
CA ILE A 148 -5.46 26.34 14.68
C ILE A 148 -4.27 25.41 14.54
N THR A 149 -3.09 25.85 14.91
CA THR A 149 -1.90 24.99 14.94
C THR A 149 -1.21 25.09 16.27
N GLU A 150 -0.83 23.96 16.85
CA GLU A 150 0.17 23.92 17.91
C GLU A 150 1.46 24.55 17.39
N VAL A 151 2.22 25.18 18.30
CA VAL A 151 3.55 25.68 17.98
C VAL A 151 4.42 24.54 17.46
N ALA A 152 5.17 24.80 16.40
CA ALA A 152 6.05 23.86 15.74
C ALA A 152 7.29 24.61 15.20
N PRO A 153 8.31 23.89 14.70
CA PRO A 153 9.41 24.52 13.98
C PRO A 153 8.90 25.31 12.75
N VAL A 154 9.67 26.31 12.31
CA VAL A 154 9.26 27.25 11.25
C VAL A 154 9.03 26.54 9.91
N ASP A 155 9.83 25.54 9.57
CA ASP A 155 9.66 24.70 8.38
C ASP A 155 8.31 23.96 8.41
N SER A 156 7.96 23.32 9.53
CA SER A 156 6.63 22.71 9.71
C SER A 156 5.52 23.77 9.65
N LEU A 157 5.62 24.87 10.40
CA LEU A 157 4.62 25.95 10.37
C LEU A 157 4.38 26.46 8.95
N ARG A 158 5.43 26.67 8.14
CA ARG A 158 5.31 27.06 6.73
C ARG A 158 4.52 26.03 5.92
N GLN A 159 4.77 24.74 6.10
CA GLN A 159 3.98 23.68 5.45
C GLN A 159 2.52 23.71 5.87
N ARG A 160 2.23 23.89 7.18
CA ARG A 160 0.87 24.02 7.72
C ARG A 160 0.13 25.22 7.15
N PHE A 161 0.79 26.39 7.09
CA PHE A 161 0.21 27.60 6.50
C PHE A 161 -0.04 27.43 5.00
N GLY A 162 0.73 26.60 4.31
CA GLY A 162 0.52 26.21 2.91
C GLY A 162 -0.81 25.48 2.63
N ARG A 163 -1.51 25.01 3.67
CA ARG A 163 -2.84 24.37 3.59
C ARG A 163 -4.00 25.33 3.85
N VAL A 164 -3.72 26.59 4.20
CA VAL A 164 -4.72 27.61 4.51
C VAL A 164 -4.80 28.60 3.37
N ASP A 165 -6.00 28.87 2.86
CA ASP A 165 -6.24 29.66 1.66
C ASP A 165 -5.22 29.34 0.55
N ARG A 166 -5.08 28.05 0.25
CA ARG A 166 -4.03 27.48 -0.60
C ARG A 166 -4.05 28.05 -2.02
N LEU A 167 -5.26 28.38 -2.50
CA LEU A 167 -5.48 29.00 -3.80
C LEU A 167 -5.53 30.54 -3.75
N GLY A 168 -5.37 31.16 -2.58
CA GLY A 168 -5.42 32.61 -2.39
C GLY A 168 -6.79 33.26 -2.62
N ARG A 169 -7.86 32.47 -2.64
CA ARG A 169 -9.21 32.94 -2.98
C ARG A 169 -9.83 33.81 -1.88
N LEU A 170 -9.57 33.51 -0.59
CA LEU A 170 -10.08 34.33 0.53
C LEU A 170 -9.37 35.69 0.54
N SER A 171 -8.03 35.66 0.46
CA SER A 171 -7.23 36.88 0.41
C SER A 171 -7.61 37.77 -0.78
N SER A 172 -7.78 37.17 -1.97
CA SER A 172 -8.20 37.90 -3.18
C SER A 172 -9.60 38.50 -3.07
N ALA A 173 -10.49 37.88 -2.28
CA ALA A 173 -11.83 38.39 -1.98
C ALA A 173 -11.86 39.44 -0.85
N GLY A 174 -10.71 39.81 -0.29
CA GLY A 174 -10.60 40.81 0.78
C GLY A 174 -10.89 40.28 2.18
N THR A 175 -10.94 38.96 2.38
CA THR A 175 -11.17 38.33 3.69
C THR A 175 -10.02 37.38 4.07
N PRO A 176 -8.80 37.88 4.35
CA PRO A 176 -7.64 37.04 4.65
C PRO A 176 -7.92 35.95 5.69
N ALA A 177 -7.36 34.76 5.45
CA ALA A 177 -7.55 33.62 6.33
C ALA A 177 -7.00 33.87 7.73
N ARG A 178 -7.62 33.26 8.75
CA ARG A 178 -7.23 33.37 10.15
C ARG A 178 -6.43 32.16 10.61
N ILE A 179 -5.29 32.40 11.24
CA ILE A 179 -4.43 31.37 11.81
C ILE A 179 -4.22 31.68 13.30
N VAL A 180 -4.37 30.69 14.16
CA VAL A 180 -4.08 30.80 15.60
C VAL A 180 -3.01 29.79 15.95
N ILE A 181 -1.84 30.28 16.36
CA ILE A 181 -0.75 29.44 16.86
C ILE A 181 -0.94 29.30 18.36
N VAL A 182 -1.21 28.08 18.83
CA VAL A 182 -1.42 27.77 20.25
C VAL A 182 -0.18 27.14 20.87
N ALA A 183 0.09 27.46 22.13
CA ALA A 183 1.13 26.79 22.90
C ALA A 183 0.70 26.63 24.37
N GLY A 184 1.01 25.49 24.97
CA GLY A 184 0.95 25.32 26.42
C GLY A 184 2.13 26.03 27.10
N HIS A 185 1.94 26.49 28.34
CA HIS A 185 2.98 27.24 29.05
C HIS A 185 4.35 26.54 29.10
N LYS A 186 4.39 25.21 29.30
CA LYS A 186 5.66 24.45 29.35
C LYS A 186 6.43 24.54 28.03
N GLN A 187 5.73 24.47 26.89
CA GLN A 187 6.33 24.53 25.55
C GLN A 187 7.02 25.85 25.23
N THR A 188 6.68 26.91 25.98
CA THR A 188 7.24 28.26 25.79
C THR A 188 8.49 28.52 26.63
N ALA A 189 8.82 27.63 27.56
CA ALA A 189 9.95 27.80 28.46
C ALA A 189 11.28 27.63 27.70
N GLU A 190 12.27 28.47 28.00
CA GLU A 190 13.59 28.43 27.34
C GLU A 190 14.31 27.08 27.44
N LYS A 191 14.05 26.36 28.53
CA LYS A 191 14.61 25.02 28.80
C LYS A 191 13.73 23.88 28.26
N PHE A 192 12.61 24.20 27.61
CA PHE A 192 11.76 23.17 27.02
C PHE A 192 12.48 22.54 25.84
N ASP A 193 12.54 21.21 25.88
CA ASP A 193 13.21 20.38 24.91
C ASP A 193 12.23 19.28 24.49
N ASP A 194 11.72 19.40 23.28
CA ASP A 194 10.76 18.45 22.71
C ASP A 194 11.50 17.18 22.25
N PRO A 195 10.98 15.97 22.51
CA PRO A 195 11.64 14.73 22.08
C PRO A 195 11.89 14.62 20.57
N VAL A 196 11.07 15.26 19.74
CA VAL A 196 11.14 15.18 18.27
C VAL A 196 11.81 16.42 17.69
N TYR A 197 11.47 17.59 18.22
CA TYR A 197 11.85 18.88 17.64
C TYR A 197 12.90 19.65 18.44
N GLY A 198 13.39 19.07 19.54
CA GLY A 198 14.31 19.73 20.47
C GLY A 198 13.78 21.08 20.95
N LYS A 199 14.65 22.10 20.96
CA LYS A 199 14.30 23.46 21.42
C LYS A 199 13.57 24.32 20.39
N ALA A 200 13.32 23.82 19.18
CA ALA A 200 12.80 24.63 18.07
C ALA A 200 11.40 25.21 18.37
N LEU A 201 10.53 24.47 19.08
CA LEU A 201 9.20 24.95 19.48
C LEU A 201 9.31 26.18 20.39
N SER A 202 10.11 26.08 21.45
CA SER A 202 10.27 27.14 22.44
C SER A 202 11.01 28.35 21.87
N ALA A 203 12.01 28.14 21.01
CA ALA A 203 12.69 29.19 20.27
C ALA A 203 11.74 29.95 19.35
N THR A 204 10.97 29.22 18.53
CA THR A 204 9.99 29.79 17.59
C THR A 204 8.93 30.60 18.32
N TRP A 205 8.33 30.05 19.39
CA TRP A 205 7.32 30.77 20.17
C TRP A 205 7.84 32.09 20.74
N ARG A 206 8.99 32.05 21.42
CA ARG A 206 9.54 33.22 22.11
C ARG A 206 9.87 34.33 21.12
N GLU A 207 10.41 33.99 19.96
CA GLU A 207 10.76 34.97 18.94
C GLU A 207 9.53 35.59 18.29
N LEU A 208 8.50 34.79 17.97
CA LEU A 208 7.21 35.33 17.49
C LEU A 208 6.55 36.21 18.55
N LYS A 209 6.54 35.80 19.82
CA LYS A 209 5.96 36.59 20.92
C LYS A 209 6.71 37.91 21.14
N ARG A 210 8.03 37.90 21.00
CA ARG A 210 8.86 39.11 21.09
C ARG A 210 8.57 40.09 19.94
N ARG A 211 8.35 39.60 18.72
CA ARG A 211 8.08 40.44 17.54
C ARG A 211 6.67 41.03 17.52
N TYR A 212 5.66 40.25 17.89
CA TYR A 212 4.25 40.60 17.64
C TYR A 212 3.39 40.69 18.90
N SER A 213 3.82 40.15 20.04
CA SER A 213 3.02 40.04 21.27
C SER A 213 1.62 39.46 21.03
N ASP A 214 0.58 40.29 20.99
CA ASP A 214 -0.83 39.92 20.75
C ASP A 214 -1.36 40.50 19.43
N ALA A 215 -0.50 41.14 18.63
CA ALA A 215 -0.85 41.68 17.34
C ALA A 215 -0.94 40.58 16.28
N LEU A 216 -1.75 40.86 15.25
CA LEU A 216 -1.83 40.04 14.05
C LEU A 216 -0.60 40.27 13.17
N PHE A 217 -0.12 39.22 12.53
CA PHE A 217 0.99 39.28 11.59
C PHE A 217 0.75 38.39 10.37
N ASP A 218 1.28 38.79 9.22
CA ASP A 218 1.09 38.05 7.97
C ASP A 218 2.07 36.87 7.87
N VAL A 219 1.57 35.70 7.49
CA VAL A 219 2.35 34.48 7.21
C VAL A 219 2.06 33.93 5.82
N GLY A 220 1.72 34.81 4.87
CA GLY A 220 1.58 34.46 3.46
C GLY A 220 2.89 33.92 2.84
N PRO A 221 2.85 33.29 1.66
CA PRO A 221 4.04 32.64 1.07
C PRO A 221 5.24 33.56 0.83
N LEU A 222 4.99 34.84 0.57
CA LEU A 222 6.02 35.88 0.38
C LEU A 222 6.35 36.67 1.67
N SER A 223 5.73 36.32 2.80
CA SER A 223 5.96 37.00 4.07
C SER A 223 7.36 36.73 4.63
N THR A 224 7.98 37.78 5.18
CA THR A 224 9.23 37.71 5.94
C THR A 224 9.01 37.73 7.47
N SER A 225 7.76 37.53 7.92
CA SER A 225 7.40 37.66 9.33
C SER A 225 7.97 36.55 10.22
N LEU A 226 8.20 35.37 9.65
CA LEU A 226 8.70 34.20 10.38
C LEU A 226 10.20 34.35 10.67
N PRO A 227 10.68 33.83 11.82
CA PRO A 227 12.10 33.90 12.14
C PRO A 227 12.93 32.99 11.24
N THR A 228 14.18 33.38 11.03
CA THR A 228 15.16 32.70 10.18
C THR A 228 16.35 32.29 11.03
N GLY A 229 16.87 31.08 10.84
CA GLY A 229 17.99 30.55 11.61
C GLY A 229 17.79 29.06 11.93
N PRO A 230 18.87 28.28 12.06
CA PRO A 230 18.79 26.84 12.32
C PRO A 230 18.08 26.49 13.63
N GLU A 231 18.11 27.37 14.63
CA GLU A 231 17.46 27.19 15.93
C GLU A 231 15.93 27.18 15.89
N PHE A 232 15.33 27.64 14.78
CA PHE A 232 13.88 27.64 14.56
C PHE A 232 13.41 26.50 13.65
N LEU A 233 14.33 25.74 13.06
CA LEU A 233 14.03 24.66 12.13
C LEU A 233 14.01 23.31 12.84
N SER A 234 13.34 22.33 12.24
CA SER A 234 13.47 20.94 12.66
C SER A 234 14.95 20.51 12.63
N PRO A 235 15.44 19.75 13.63
CA PRO A 235 16.81 19.26 13.62
C PRO A 235 17.12 18.51 12.31
N ALA A 236 18.17 18.94 11.61
CA ALA A 236 18.64 18.21 10.44
C ALA A 236 19.27 16.89 10.90
N LEU A 237 18.84 15.78 10.31
CA LEU A 237 19.48 14.48 10.51
C LEU A 237 20.75 14.44 9.66
N ASP A 238 21.87 14.03 10.26
CA ASP A 238 23.07 13.67 9.51
C ASP A 238 22.71 12.53 8.56
N SER A 239 23.13 12.56 7.31
CA SER A 239 22.84 11.49 6.34
C SER A 239 24.15 11.10 5.64
N PRO A 240 24.43 9.80 5.43
CA PRO A 240 25.62 9.39 4.68
C PRO A 240 25.60 9.93 3.25
N LEU A 241 26.79 10.12 2.67
CA LEU A 241 26.90 10.39 1.24
C LEU A 241 26.51 9.13 0.44
N LEU A 242 25.67 9.31 -0.57
CA LEU A 242 25.36 8.26 -1.53
C LEU A 242 26.53 8.16 -2.53
N LEU A 243 27.19 7.02 -2.58
CA LEU A 243 28.34 6.75 -3.46
C LEU A 243 27.89 5.92 -4.66
N ASP A 244 28.66 5.93 -5.74
CA ASP A 244 28.36 5.13 -6.94
C ASP A 244 28.24 3.63 -6.61
N SER A 245 29.08 3.12 -5.69
CA SER A 245 28.98 1.72 -5.23
C SER A 245 27.67 1.42 -4.50
N HIS A 246 27.10 2.40 -3.79
CA HIS A 246 25.78 2.24 -3.17
C HIS A 246 24.68 2.15 -4.23
N LEU A 247 24.78 2.96 -5.29
CA LEU A 247 23.85 2.90 -6.42
C LEU A 247 23.95 1.55 -7.15
N ASP A 248 25.16 1.03 -7.36
CA ASP A 248 25.37 -0.30 -7.96
C ASP A 248 24.73 -1.42 -7.12
N MET A 249 24.69 -1.30 -5.80
CA MET A 249 23.97 -2.24 -4.93
C MET A 249 22.46 -2.08 -5.06
N LEU A 250 21.96 -0.84 -5.02
CA LEU A 250 20.51 -0.55 -5.07
C LEU A 250 19.84 -0.92 -6.40
N VAL A 251 20.58 -0.94 -7.51
CA VAL A 251 20.04 -1.38 -8.81
C VAL A 251 19.92 -2.90 -8.93
N GLN A 252 20.62 -3.66 -8.07
CA GLN A 252 20.58 -5.12 -8.04
C GLN A 252 19.41 -5.60 -7.17
N THR A 253 18.24 -5.78 -7.79
CA THR A 253 17.01 -6.10 -7.04
C THR A 253 16.71 -7.59 -6.95
N ASN A 254 17.30 -8.44 -7.81
CA ASN A 254 17.06 -9.88 -7.78
C ASN A 254 18.19 -10.67 -8.46
N PRO A 255 18.92 -11.56 -7.72
CA PRO A 255 18.84 -11.71 -6.26
C PRO A 255 19.35 -10.43 -5.58
N ALA A 256 18.84 -10.14 -4.38
CA ALA A 256 19.40 -9.07 -3.55
C ALA A 256 20.87 -9.38 -3.23
N PRO A 257 21.77 -8.37 -3.20
CA PRO A 257 23.15 -8.56 -2.80
C PRO A 257 23.25 -9.18 -1.40
N ALA A 258 24.26 -10.03 -1.18
CA ALA A 258 24.46 -10.69 0.12
C ALA A 258 24.69 -9.69 1.26
N ALA A 259 25.30 -8.54 0.96
CA ALA A 259 25.31 -7.37 1.82
C ALA A 259 24.32 -6.37 1.23
N ASP A 260 23.05 -6.43 1.63
CA ASP A 260 22.05 -5.47 1.18
C ASP A 260 22.27 -4.10 1.84
N LEU A 261 21.94 -3.03 1.13
CA LEU A 261 22.13 -1.68 1.61
C LEU A 261 20.93 -1.25 2.45
N ASP A 262 21.17 -0.96 3.72
CA ASP A 262 20.15 -0.40 4.59
C ASP A 262 19.85 1.07 4.23
N ILE A 263 18.82 1.27 3.39
CA ILE A 263 18.41 2.59 2.90
C ILE A 263 17.91 3.51 4.02
N THR A 264 17.53 2.96 5.18
CA THR A 264 16.99 3.73 6.30
C THR A 264 17.98 4.79 6.78
N ARG A 265 19.28 4.54 6.64
CA ARG A 265 20.34 5.49 7.00
C ARG A 265 20.34 6.77 6.17
N TRP A 266 19.90 6.71 4.91
CA TRP A 266 19.75 7.90 4.06
C TRP A 266 18.46 8.67 4.36
N LEU A 267 17.41 7.95 4.78
CA LEU A 267 16.09 8.52 5.08
C LEU A 267 16.03 9.13 6.48
N HIS A 268 16.67 8.49 7.47
CA HIS A 268 16.56 8.80 8.90
C HIS A 268 17.90 9.11 9.57
N GLY A 269 19.00 9.07 8.81
CA GLY A 269 20.34 9.34 9.32
C GLY A 269 21.00 8.16 10.01
N PRO A 270 22.15 8.34 10.68
CA PRO A 270 22.87 7.24 11.36
C PRO A 270 22.15 6.74 12.62
N GLN A 271 21.02 7.35 12.97
CA GLN A 271 20.17 6.88 14.05
C GLN A 271 19.55 5.55 13.65
N ASP A 272 19.40 4.63 14.59
CA ASP A 272 18.67 3.39 14.36
C ASP A 272 17.19 3.77 14.15
N ALA A 273 16.77 3.89 12.89
CA ALA A 273 15.36 3.96 12.57
C ALA A 273 14.75 2.61 12.96
N PRO A 274 13.65 2.58 13.72
CA PRO A 274 13.04 1.32 14.03
C PRO A 274 12.54 0.70 12.74
N ALA A 275 12.93 -0.55 12.50
CA ALA A 275 12.31 -1.34 11.46
C ALA A 275 10.81 -1.47 11.71
N ASP A 276 10.02 -1.41 10.66
CA ASP A 276 8.57 -1.59 10.75
C ASP A 276 8.16 -3.05 10.59
N VAL A 277 6.99 -3.38 11.14
CA VAL A 277 6.21 -4.58 10.86
C VAL A 277 4.81 -4.16 10.41
N ASN A 278 4.14 -5.02 9.65
CA ASN A 278 2.77 -4.78 9.19
C ASN A 278 1.79 -5.54 10.08
N ILE A 279 0.78 -4.86 10.64
CA ILE A 279 -0.28 -5.51 11.43
C ILE A 279 -1.57 -5.60 10.63
N VAL A 280 -2.16 -6.81 10.58
CA VAL A 280 -3.46 -7.10 9.95
C VAL A 280 -4.39 -7.73 10.99
N TRP A 281 -5.63 -7.27 11.05
CA TRP A 281 -6.63 -7.80 11.99
C TRP A 281 -7.57 -8.78 11.29
N ARG A 282 -7.82 -9.91 11.95
CA ARG A 282 -8.75 -10.96 11.50
C ARG A 282 -9.78 -11.27 12.58
N ALA A 283 -11.06 -11.20 12.25
CA ALA A 283 -12.15 -11.47 13.19
C ALA A 283 -12.53 -12.96 13.26
N ASP A 284 -12.08 -13.74 12.30
CA ASP A 284 -12.17 -15.21 12.23
C ASP A 284 -10.96 -15.91 12.87
N ILE A 285 -10.07 -15.16 13.53
CA ILE A 285 -8.95 -15.66 14.33
C ILE A 285 -9.08 -15.12 15.76
N ASP A 286 -8.98 -16.00 16.76
CA ASP A 286 -8.96 -15.63 18.18
C ASP A 286 -7.79 -16.29 18.92
N ASP A 287 -7.52 -15.86 20.16
CA ASP A 287 -6.41 -16.39 20.97
C ASP A 287 -6.52 -17.93 21.17
N ARG A 288 -7.74 -18.47 21.17
CA ARG A 288 -8.01 -19.91 21.39
C ARG A 288 -7.69 -20.75 20.16
N LEU A 289 -8.01 -20.26 18.97
CA LEU A 289 -7.60 -20.88 17.71
C LEU A 289 -6.07 -20.91 17.62
N LEU A 290 -5.40 -19.81 17.97
CA LEU A 290 -3.94 -19.75 17.97
C LEU A 290 -3.32 -20.72 18.99
N GLU A 291 -3.89 -20.83 20.19
CA GLU A 291 -3.48 -21.82 21.19
C GLU A 291 -3.72 -23.27 20.72
N PHE A 292 -4.87 -23.54 20.08
CA PHE A 292 -5.21 -24.85 19.53
C PHE A 292 -4.22 -25.27 18.44
N VAL A 293 -3.90 -24.36 17.52
CA VAL A 293 -2.92 -24.58 16.45
C VAL A 293 -1.53 -24.75 17.02
N GLY A 294 -1.12 -23.92 17.97
CA GLY A 294 0.19 -24.02 18.64
C GLY A 294 0.37 -25.33 19.42
N ALA A 295 -0.70 -25.86 20.01
CA ALA A 295 -0.67 -27.13 20.72
C ALA A 295 -0.51 -28.36 19.80
N ALA A 296 -0.87 -28.26 18.51
CA ALA A 296 -0.72 -29.34 17.54
C ALA A 296 0.75 -29.63 17.16
N GLY A 297 1.66 -28.69 17.45
CA GLY A 297 3.10 -28.81 17.18
C GLY A 297 3.47 -28.85 15.68
N ASP A 298 4.70 -29.26 15.37
CA ASP A 298 5.26 -29.37 14.01
C ASP A 298 4.64 -30.50 13.16
N ASN A 299 3.55 -31.13 13.62
CA ASN A 299 2.90 -32.23 12.91
C ASN A 299 2.18 -31.79 11.61
N GLY A 300 2.27 -30.51 11.21
CA GLY A 300 1.73 -29.96 9.96
C GLY A 300 0.24 -29.61 10.03
N ASP A 301 -0.57 -30.48 10.65
CA ASP A 301 -2.04 -30.38 10.61
C ASP A 301 -2.60 -29.03 11.12
N GLY A 302 -2.09 -28.49 12.24
CA GLY A 302 -2.58 -27.22 12.78
C GLY A 302 -2.15 -26.00 11.96
N ARG A 303 -0.93 -26.02 11.44
CA ARG A 303 -0.38 -24.95 10.58
C ARG A 303 -1.14 -24.88 9.27
N ASP A 304 -1.46 -26.03 8.68
CA ASP A 304 -2.22 -26.13 7.44
C ASP A 304 -3.60 -25.49 7.60
N LEU A 305 -4.27 -25.62 8.75
CA LEU A 305 -5.56 -24.95 9.01
C LEU A 305 -5.47 -23.41 8.92
N ILE A 306 -4.45 -22.81 9.53
CA ILE A 306 -4.25 -21.34 9.48
C ILE A 306 -3.86 -20.90 8.06
N VAL A 307 -3.00 -21.69 7.39
CA VAL A 307 -2.61 -21.42 6.01
C VAL A 307 -3.82 -21.48 5.09
N GLU A 308 -4.69 -22.49 5.22
CA GLU A 308 -5.92 -22.62 4.44
C GLU A 308 -6.91 -21.47 4.71
N LEU A 309 -7.11 -21.09 5.98
CA LEU A 309 -7.94 -19.96 6.37
C LEU A 309 -7.46 -18.66 5.73
N LEU A 310 -6.16 -18.37 5.84
CA LEU A 310 -5.57 -17.16 5.28
C LEU A 310 -5.46 -17.22 3.75
N LEU A 311 -5.27 -18.39 3.13
CA LEU A 311 -5.33 -18.53 1.66
C LEU A 311 -6.76 -18.40 1.10
N ALA A 312 -7.78 -18.59 1.92
CA ALA A 312 -9.17 -18.28 1.56
C ALA A 312 -9.39 -16.77 1.45
N CYS A 313 -8.78 -15.97 2.34
CA CYS A 313 -8.79 -14.51 2.29
C CYS A 313 -7.40 -13.91 2.62
N PRO A 314 -6.44 -13.93 1.66
CA PRO A 314 -5.06 -13.49 1.90
C PRO A 314 -4.95 -12.07 2.49
N PRO A 315 -4.12 -11.86 3.53
CA PRO A 315 -3.76 -10.53 4.01
C PRO A 315 -3.28 -9.64 2.87
N LYS A 316 -3.83 -8.42 2.77
CA LYS A 316 -3.42 -7.42 1.78
C LYS A 316 -2.75 -6.21 2.41
N ALA A 317 -1.81 -5.59 1.69
CA ALA A 317 -1.20 -4.33 2.14
C ALA A 317 -2.24 -3.20 2.38
N SER A 318 -3.37 -3.22 1.66
CA SER A 318 -4.42 -2.21 1.77
C SER A 318 -5.17 -2.23 3.11
N GLU A 319 -5.12 -3.35 3.84
CA GLU A 319 -5.72 -3.50 5.17
C GLU A 319 -4.69 -3.58 6.30
N ALA A 320 -3.40 -3.46 5.98
CA ALA A 320 -2.32 -3.46 6.95
C ALA A 320 -2.01 -2.05 7.46
N ILE A 321 -1.47 -1.96 8.67
CA ILE A 321 -0.83 -0.75 9.20
C ILE A 321 0.64 -1.04 9.48
N ALA A 322 1.54 -0.16 9.03
CA ALA A 322 2.96 -0.24 9.34
C ALA A 322 3.23 0.39 10.71
N LEU A 323 3.89 -0.36 11.60
CA LEU A 323 4.24 0.08 12.95
C LEU A 323 5.71 -0.25 13.25
N PRO A 324 6.40 0.59 14.04
CA PRO A 324 7.71 0.28 14.57
C PRO A 324 7.68 -1.06 15.29
N ILE A 325 8.66 -1.92 15.01
CA ILE A 325 8.74 -3.28 15.57
C ILE A 325 8.66 -3.26 17.09
N TRP A 326 9.32 -2.31 17.76
CA TRP A 326 9.27 -2.19 19.22
C TRP A 326 7.87 -1.80 19.71
N SER A 327 7.14 -0.92 19.00
CA SER A 327 5.77 -0.55 19.35
C SER A 327 4.83 -1.76 19.25
N ALA A 328 4.98 -2.55 18.17
CA ALA A 328 4.22 -3.79 18.00
C ALA A 328 4.58 -4.82 19.09
N LYS A 329 5.88 -5.01 19.38
CA LYS A 329 6.34 -5.93 20.43
C LYS A 329 5.83 -5.50 21.82
N THR A 330 5.93 -4.22 22.18
CA THR A 330 5.42 -3.72 23.46
C THR A 330 3.90 -3.89 23.57
N TRP A 331 3.14 -3.61 22.50
CA TRP A 331 1.69 -3.81 22.49
C TRP A 331 1.29 -5.29 22.62
N LEU A 332 2.03 -6.20 21.98
CA LEU A 332 1.77 -7.64 22.07
C LEU A 332 2.19 -8.24 23.42
N SER A 333 3.19 -7.65 24.09
CA SER A 333 3.67 -8.10 25.41
C SER A 333 2.92 -7.49 26.59
N SER A 334 2.47 -6.23 26.54
CA SER A 334 1.91 -5.51 27.71
C SER A 334 0.40 -5.34 27.64
N ALA A 335 -0.27 -5.46 28.79
CA ALA A 335 -1.68 -5.06 28.95
C ALA A 335 -1.84 -3.55 29.25
N ASP A 336 -0.74 -2.86 29.60
CA ASP A 336 -0.71 -1.42 29.86
C ASP A 336 0.22 -0.75 28.84
N THR A 337 -0.38 -0.18 27.81
CA THR A 337 0.30 0.58 26.77
C THR A 337 -0.05 2.05 26.96
N GLY A 338 0.88 2.83 27.52
CA GLY A 338 0.72 4.28 27.66
C GLY A 338 0.57 4.99 26.30
N PRO A 339 0.03 6.22 26.28
CA PRO A 339 -0.23 6.99 25.05
C PRO A 339 1.06 7.31 24.25
N ASP A 340 2.22 7.33 24.91
CA ASP A 340 3.51 7.62 24.27
C ASP A 340 3.93 6.59 23.21
N LEU A 341 3.39 5.36 23.26
CA LEU A 341 3.64 4.31 22.27
C LEU A 341 3.08 4.63 20.87
N ALA A 342 2.08 5.53 20.78
CA ALA A 342 1.53 5.95 19.49
C ALA A 342 2.38 7.04 18.80
N ASP A 343 3.27 7.72 19.55
CA ASP A 343 3.73 9.07 19.24
C ASP A 343 5.26 9.25 19.15
N VAL A 344 6.06 8.28 19.59
CA VAL A 344 7.53 8.39 19.65
C VAL A 344 8.18 7.41 18.69
N ASP A 345 8.41 7.82 17.45
CA ASP A 345 8.95 6.95 16.38
C ASP A 345 10.46 6.69 16.47
N GLN A 346 11.18 7.35 17.37
CA GLN A 346 12.64 7.47 17.27
C GLN A 346 13.42 6.85 18.43
N GLN A 347 12.76 6.39 19.49
CA GLN A 347 13.46 5.77 20.63
C GLN A 347 12.70 4.57 21.19
N GLU A 348 13.37 3.41 21.17
CA GLU A 348 12.97 2.28 21.98
C GLU A 348 12.98 2.69 23.46
N PRO A 349 11.89 2.50 24.21
CA PRO A 349 11.87 2.77 25.63
C PRO A 349 12.97 1.95 26.32
N ARG A 350 13.77 2.56 27.20
CA ARG A 350 14.81 1.88 28.00
C ARG A 350 14.28 0.80 28.97
N THR A 351 12.99 0.52 28.94
CA THR A 351 12.35 -0.51 29.77
C THR A 351 12.58 -1.88 29.15
N THR A 352 13.32 -2.72 29.87
CA THR A 352 13.34 -4.17 29.63
C THR A 352 11.91 -4.70 29.59
N LEU A 353 11.52 -5.34 28.48
CA LEU A 353 10.32 -6.18 28.43
C LEU A 353 10.36 -7.11 29.65
N GLY A 354 9.49 -6.86 30.63
CA GLY A 354 9.34 -7.75 31.78
C GLY A 354 8.84 -9.13 31.30
N ALA A 355 8.89 -10.12 32.18
CA ALA A 355 8.33 -11.45 31.92
C ALA A 355 6.80 -11.37 31.74
N ALA A 356 6.36 -10.92 30.57
CA ALA A 356 4.97 -10.79 30.20
C ALA A 356 4.51 -12.00 29.39
N ARG A 357 3.19 -12.19 29.28
CA ARG A 357 2.62 -13.31 28.52
C ARG A 357 2.90 -13.10 27.03
N ASP A 358 3.82 -13.85 26.46
CA ASP A 358 4.06 -13.84 25.01
C ASP A 358 2.81 -14.35 24.28
N ARG A 359 2.04 -13.43 23.71
CA ARG A 359 0.85 -13.76 22.91
C ARG A 359 1.29 -14.29 21.55
N LEU A 360 0.72 -15.42 21.13
CA LEU A 360 0.94 -15.97 19.81
C LEU A 360 0.39 -15.03 18.73
N VAL A 361 1.10 -14.89 17.62
CA VAL A 361 0.64 -14.16 16.42
C VAL A 361 0.99 -14.96 15.17
N VAL A 362 0.25 -14.78 14.09
CA VAL A 362 0.57 -15.46 12.83
C VAL A 362 1.48 -14.56 12.01
N ARG A 363 2.67 -15.05 11.64
CA ARG A 363 3.53 -14.41 10.64
C ARG A 363 3.12 -14.91 9.26
N TRP A 364 2.51 -14.03 8.48
CA TRP A 364 2.08 -14.32 7.11
C TRP A 364 3.27 -14.35 6.15
N ALA A 365 3.42 -15.47 5.44
CA ALA A 365 4.42 -15.67 4.40
C ALA A 365 3.88 -16.60 3.28
N GLY A 366 2.59 -16.45 2.94
CA GLY A 366 1.92 -17.32 1.97
C GLY A 366 1.89 -18.77 2.46
N ALA A 367 2.47 -19.69 1.68
CA ALA A 367 2.57 -21.10 2.05
C ALA A 367 3.54 -21.34 3.22
N ASP A 368 4.47 -20.41 3.47
CA ASP A 368 5.46 -20.53 4.55
C ASP A 368 5.00 -19.82 5.84
N THR A 369 3.70 -19.52 5.94
CA THR A 369 3.06 -18.91 7.13
C THR A 369 3.32 -19.73 8.39
N ASP A 370 3.59 -19.02 9.48
CA ASP A 370 4.07 -19.61 10.73
C ASP A 370 3.42 -18.95 11.96
N LEU A 371 3.39 -19.67 13.08
CA LEU A 371 2.90 -19.15 14.35
C LEU A 371 4.08 -18.77 15.23
N VAL A 372 4.16 -17.49 15.62
CA VAL A 372 5.35 -16.93 16.23
C VAL A 372 5.03 -16.22 17.55
N THR A 373 6.03 -16.12 18.43
CA THR A 373 5.95 -15.31 19.65
C THR A 373 6.53 -13.91 19.41
N VAL A 374 6.40 -13.02 20.39
CA VAL A 374 6.95 -11.65 20.32
C VAL A 374 8.47 -11.65 20.07
N GLN A 375 9.19 -12.66 20.56
CA GLN A 375 10.64 -12.79 20.42
C GLN A 375 11.07 -13.11 18.98
N ASP A 376 10.20 -13.80 18.24
CA ASP A 376 10.47 -14.28 16.88
C ASP A 376 10.17 -13.24 15.79
N ILE A 377 9.47 -12.16 16.14
CA ILE A 377 9.09 -11.07 15.22
C ILE A 377 10.34 -10.34 14.71
N ARG A 378 10.40 -10.17 13.39
CA ARG A 378 11.51 -9.54 12.64
C ARG A 378 11.03 -8.32 11.83
N PRO A 379 11.96 -7.40 11.52
CA PRO A 379 11.74 -6.35 10.51
C PRO A 379 11.05 -6.87 9.24
N GLY A 380 10.02 -6.17 8.77
CA GLY A 380 9.31 -6.50 7.54
C GLY A 380 8.24 -7.59 7.66
N ASP A 381 8.11 -8.26 8.82
CA ASP A 381 7.09 -9.28 9.03
C ASP A 381 5.67 -8.69 8.83
N THR A 382 4.78 -9.47 8.21
CA THR A 382 3.34 -9.23 8.23
C THR A 382 2.70 -10.09 9.30
N LEU A 383 2.22 -9.46 10.36
CA LEU A 383 1.63 -10.11 11.52
C LEU A 383 0.10 -10.04 11.43
N VAL A 384 -0.53 -11.21 11.42
CA VAL A 384 -1.99 -11.33 11.53
C VAL A 384 -2.35 -11.56 12.99
N VAL A 385 -3.21 -10.69 13.51
CA VAL A 385 -3.63 -10.68 14.92
C VAL A 385 -5.16 -10.76 15.04
N PRO A 386 -5.69 -11.34 16.13
CA PRO A 386 -7.12 -11.31 16.41
C PRO A 386 -7.69 -9.89 16.47
N ALA A 387 -8.80 -9.64 15.78
CA ALA A 387 -9.54 -8.38 15.80
C ALA A 387 -9.87 -7.90 17.22
N ALA A 388 -10.19 -8.85 18.11
CA ALA A 388 -10.56 -8.59 19.50
C ALA A 388 -9.41 -8.03 20.38
N ARG A 389 -8.16 -8.05 19.91
CA ARG A 389 -7.03 -7.45 20.65
C ARG A 389 -7.02 -5.92 20.62
N GLY A 390 -7.82 -5.30 19.76
CA GLY A 390 -7.88 -3.84 19.65
C GLY A 390 -6.65 -3.23 18.97
N GLY A 391 -6.28 -2.02 19.38
CA GLY A 391 -5.14 -1.27 18.84
C GLY A 391 -5.51 -0.14 17.87
N LEU A 392 -6.78 0.01 17.50
CA LEU A 392 -7.24 1.13 16.67
C LEU A 392 -8.38 1.91 17.34
N ARG A 393 -8.31 3.24 17.28
CA ARG A 393 -9.40 4.15 17.61
C ARG A 393 -9.63 5.12 16.45
N ARG A 394 -10.87 5.22 15.96
CA ARG A 394 -11.21 6.03 14.77
C ARG A 394 -10.28 5.73 13.58
N SER A 395 -9.98 4.45 13.33
CA SER A 395 -9.05 3.99 12.29
C SER A 395 -7.59 4.46 12.41
N ASN A 396 -7.19 5.00 13.56
CA ASN A 396 -5.82 5.42 13.85
C ASN A 396 -5.20 4.50 14.91
N TRP A 397 -3.88 4.32 14.86
CA TRP A 397 -3.13 3.56 15.86
C TRP A 397 -3.33 4.14 17.27
N ASP A 398 -3.91 3.35 18.15
CA ASP A 398 -4.10 3.63 19.57
C ASP A 398 -3.89 2.31 20.34
N PRO A 399 -2.66 2.05 20.84
CA PRO A 399 -2.33 0.78 21.48
C PRO A 399 -3.16 0.52 22.74
N GLY A 400 -3.68 1.58 23.40
CA GLY A 400 -4.55 1.47 24.58
C GLY A 400 -6.01 1.19 24.25
N CYS A 401 -6.41 1.20 22.97
CA CYS A 401 -7.77 0.89 22.58
C CYS A 401 -8.02 -0.63 22.61
N THR A 402 -8.99 -1.06 23.42
CA THR A 402 -9.39 -2.47 23.54
C THR A 402 -10.63 -2.84 22.71
N MET A 403 -11.20 -1.88 21.97
CA MET A 403 -12.34 -2.15 21.10
C MET A 403 -11.91 -3.03 19.93
N ALA A 404 -12.73 -4.02 19.58
CA ALA A 404 -12.45 -4.90 18.45
C ALA A 404 -12.28 -4.09 17.15
N VAL A 405 -11.23 -4.41 16.40
CA VAL A 405 -10.92 -3.75 15.14
C VAL A 405 -11.76 -4.37 14.01
N PRO A 406 -12.48 -3.58 13.19
CA PRO A 406 -13.20 -4.12 12.04
C PRO A 406 -12.27 -4.85 11.07
N ASP A 407 -12.57 -6.11 10.77
CA ASP A 407 -11.84 -6.91 9.78
C ASP A 407 -12.15 -6.40 8.37
N LEU A 408 -11.11 -6.07 7.59
CA LEU A 408 -11.25 -5.53 6.24
C LEU A 408 -10.82 -6.52 5.14
N GLY A 409 -10.55 -7.79 5.46
CA GLY A 409 -9.98 -8.76 4.50
C GLY A 409 -10.84 -8.92 3.25
N ASP A 410 -12.16 -9.07 3.42
CA ASP A 410 -13.10 -9.31 2.31
C ASP A 410 -13.16 -8.08 1.37
N ARG A 411 -13.15 -6.89 1.98
CA ARG A 411 -13.06 -5.62 1.24
C ARG A 411 -11.73 -5.46 0.54
N ALA A 412 -10.63 -5.83 1.19
CA ALA A 412 -9.29 -5.73 0.64
C ALA A 412 -9.13 -6.62 -0.59
N GLN A 413 -9.66 -7.85 -0.55
CA GLN A 413 -9.77 -8.73 -1.71
C GLN A 413 -10.59 -8.07 -2.83
N ALA A 414 -11.81 -7.61 -2.53
CA ALA A 414 -12.66 -6.99 -3.54
C ALA A 414 -12.03 -5.71 -4.15
N THR A 415 -11.27 -4.95 -3.37
CA THR A 415 -10.63 -3.70 -3.80
C THR A 415 -9.36 -3.95 -4.61
N ALA A 416 -8.67 -5.07 -4.40
CA ALA A 416 -7.51 -5.46 -5.19
C ALA A 416 -7.86 -5.83 -6.65
N GLY A 417 -9.15 -5.82 -7.02
CA GLY A 417 -9.61 -6.15 -8.37
C GLY A 417 -9.61 -7.66 -8.66
N VAL A 418 -9.42 -8.48 -7.62
CA VAL A 418 -9.56 -9.94 -7.72
C VAL A 418 -11.03 -10.34 -7.55
N VAL A 419 -11.29 -11.63 -7.75
CA VAL A 419 -12.58 -12.24 -7.46
C VAL A 419 -12.94 -12.00 -5.98
N PRO A 420 -14.13 -11.45 -5.68
CA PRO A 420 -14.52 -11.12 -4.33
C PRO A 420 -14.64 -12.40 -3.50
N VAL A 421 -14.21 -12.30 -2.26
CA VAL A 421 -14.37 -13.31 -1.23
C VAL A 421 -15.34 -12.78 -0.19
N LEU A 422 -16.24 -13.63 0.29
CA LEU A 422 -17.05 -13.36 1.47
C LEU A 422 -16.90 -14.50 2.47
N ARG A 423 -16.34 -14.19 3.64
CA ARG A 423 -16.22 -15.12 4.76
C ARG A 423 -17.51 -15.09 5.57
N LEU A 424 -18.24 -16.21 5.61
CA LEU A 424 -19.52 -16.31 6.33
C LEU A 424 -19.28 -16.49 7.84
N HIS A 425 -18.86 -15.41 8.51
CA HIS A 425 -18.56 -15.36 9.93
C HIS A 425 -19.19 -14.10 10.55
N ALA A 426 -19.93 -14.23 11.66
CA ALA A 426 -20.72 -13.10 12.18
C ALA A 426 -19.82 -11.94 12.66
N ASP A 427 -18.66 -12.22 13.27
CA ASP A 427 -17.73 -11.19 13.71
C ASP A 427 -16.99 -10.51 12.55
N VAL A 428 -16.93 -11.17 11.37
CA VAL A 428 -16.38 -10.55 10.15
C VAL A 428 -17.39 -9.57 9.55
N ILE A 429 -18.69 -9.87 9.63
CA ILE A 429 -19.74 -9.08 8.95
C ILE A 429 -20.41 -8.03 9.83
N SER A 430 -20.62 -8.32 11.11
CA SER A 430 -21.36 -7.45 12.03
C SER A 430 -20.84 -6.01 12.11
N PRO A 431 -19.52 -5.71 11.97
CA PRO A 431 -19.05 -4.32 11.96
C PRO A 431 -19.45 -3.53 10.70
N HIS A 432 -19.99 -4.19 9.67
CA HIS A 432 -20.19 -3.64 8.33
C HIS A 432 -21.67 -3.63 7.89
N VAL A 433 -22.58 -3.74 8.86
CA VAL A 433 -24.04 -3.68 8.69
C VAL A 433 -24.63 -2.78 9.79
N ASP A 434 -25.69 -2.03 9.50
CA ASP A 434 -26.32 -1.16 10.52
C ASP A 434 -27.18 -1.95 11.51
N ARG A 435 -27.64 -3.16 11.13
CA ARG A 435 -28.54 -4.01 11.94
C ARG A 435 -27.96 -5.41 12.16
N PRO A 436 -26.87 -5.56 12.93
CA PRO A 436 -26.19 -6.84 13.13
C PRO A 436 -27.07 -7.91 13.80
N GLU A 437 -28.11 -7.52 14.53
CA GLU A 437 -29.10 -8.42 15.13
C GLU A 437 -29.93 -9.21 14.09
N MET A 438 -29.92 -8.80 12.82
CA MET A 438 -30.57 -9.51 11.72
C MET A 438 -29.72 -10.64 11.13
N LEU A 439 -28.44 -10.75 11.51
CA LEU A 439 -27.54 -11.78 11.00
C LEU A 439 -27.92 -13.16 11.60
N PRO A 440 -28.11 -14.21 10.78
CA PRO A 440 -28.43 -15.53 11.29
C PRO A 440 -27.19 -16.23 11.84
N THR A 441 -27.39 -17.22 12.71
CA THR A 441 -26.31 -18.10 13.18
C THR A 441 -25.55 -18.66 11.97
N PRO A 442 -24.21 -18.60 11.93
CA PRO A 442 -23.42 -19.09 10.81
C PRO A 442 -23.69 -20.57 10.52
N LEU A 443 -23.79 -20.91 9.23
CA LEU A 443 -23.91 -22.29 8.78
C LEU A 443 -22.60 -23.02 9.07
N LEU A 444 -22.68 -24.13 9.79
CA LEU A 444 -21.56 -25.02 10.00
C LEU A 444 -21.50 -26.03 8.85
N PRO A 445 -20.43 -26.04 8.03
CA PRO A 445 -20.25 -27.03 6.98
C PRO A 445 -20.26 -28.46 7.52
N SER A 446 -20.90 -29.37 6.77
CA SER A 446 -20.75 -30.82 6.92
C SER A 446 -19.30 -31.25 6.54
N ASP A 447 -18.89 -32.47 6.88
CA ASP A 447 -17.52 -32.96 6.61
C ASP A 447 -17.17 -32.89 5.11
N PRO A 448 -15.92 -32.54 4.72
CA PRO A 448 -15.56 -32.26 3.32
C PRO A 448 -15.59 -33.50 2.41
N ASP A 449 -15.70 -34.70 2.99
CA ASP A 449 -15.89 -35.96 2.28
C ASP A 449 -17.38 -36.28 1.99
N SER A 450 -18.32 -35.42 2.42
CA SER A 450 -19.74 -35.56 2.07
C SER A 450 -20.07 -34.71 0.84
N ASP A 451 -20.66 -35.35 -0.19
CA ASP A 451 -21.18 -34.66 -1.36
C ASP A 451 -22.09 -33.50 -0.94
N ILE A 452 -21.95 -32.36 -1.63
CA ILE A 452 -22.66 -31.11 -1.37
C ILE A 452 -24.17 -31.37 -1.36
N ASP A 453 -24.77 -31.32 -0.18
CA ASP A 453 -26.21 -31.50 0.00
C ASP A 453 -26.95 -30.22 -0.43
N ASP A 454 -28.09 -30.35 -1.12
CA ASP A 454 -28.93 -29.22 -1.60
C ASP A 454 -29.33 -28.24 -0.47
N ASN A 455 -29.22 -28.70 0.78
CA ASN A 455 -29.41 -27.94 2.00
C ASN A 455 -28.37 -26.81 2.22
N ALA A 456 -27.11 -26.98 1.78
CA ALA A 456 -26.05 -25.99 1.98
C ALA A 456 -26.26 -24.73 1.12
N ALA A 457 -26.63 -24.90 -0.15
CA ALA A 457 -26.93 -23.79 -1.06
C ALA A 457 -28.12 -22.95 -0.58
N THR A 458 -29.16 -23.60 -0.05
CA THR A 458 -30.32 -22.94 0.55
C THR A 458 -29.94 -22.15 1.80
N GLY A 459 -29.08 -22.73 2.65
CA GLY A 459 -28.51 -22.04 3.80
C GLY A 459 -27.76 -20.77 3.38
N ILE A 460 -26.81 -20.89 2.44
CA ILE A 460 -26.00 -19.77 1.95
C ILE A 460 -26.88 -18.68 1.35
N ALA A 461 -27.90 -19.03 0.56
CA ALA A 461 -28.85 -18.07 0.00
C ALA A 461 -29.58 -17.28 1.08
N THR A 462 -30.02 -17.97 2.15
CA THR A 462 -30.69 -17.35 3.31
C THR A 462 -29.76 -16.39 4.02
N TRP A 463 -28.50 -16.77 4.20
CA TRP A 463 -27.50 -15.95 4.88
C TRP A 463 -27.16 -14.70 4.07
N LEU A 464 -26.96 -14.83 2.75
CA LEU A 464 -26.75 -13.69 1.85
C LEU A 464 -27.95 -12.72 1.86
N GLU A 465 -29.18 -13.23 1.94
CA GLU A 465 -30.38 -12.38 2.02
C GLU A 465 -30.49 -11.64 3.35
N ALA A 466 -30.12 -12.30 4.45
CA ALA A 466 -30.08 -11.65 5.76
C ALA A 466 -29.04 -10.53 5.81
N VAL A 467 -27.85 -10.74 5.24
CA VAL A 467 -26.82 -9.68 5.11
C VAL A 467 -27.36 -8.51 4.28
N ARG A 468 -28.03 -8.78 3.15
CA ARG A 468 -28.67 -7.72 2.33
C ARG A 468 -29.74 -6.95 3.10
N SER A 469 -30.47 -7.61 3.99
CA SER A 469 -31.54 -7.02 4.79
C SER A 469 -31.05 -6.25 6.03
N ALA A 470 -29.78 -6.43 6.40
CA ALA A 470 -29.16 -5.81 7.58
C ALA A 470 -28.58 -4.40 7.31
N ASP A 471 -28.91 -3.79 6.16
CA ASP A 471 -28.34 -2.53 5.65
C ASP A 471 -26.79 -2.57 5.61
N PRO A 472 -26.20 -3.37 4.69
CA PRO A 472 -24.76 -3.50 4.58
C PRO A 472 -24.10 -2.24 4.00
N THR A 473 -22.84 -2.02 4.39
CA THR A 473 -21.98 -1.01 3.76
C THR A 473 -21.92 -1.19 2.22
N PRO A 474 -21.67 -0.12 1.42
CA PRO A 474 -21.71 -0.20 -0.03
C PRO A 474 -20.80 -1.25 -0.66
N TRP A 475 -19.62 -1.49 -0.08
CA TRP A 475 -18.69 -2.49 -0.58
C TRP A 475 -19.19 -3.92 -0.28
N LEU A 476 -19.76 -4.16 0.90
CA LEU A 476 -20.31 -5.46 1.28
C LEU A 476 -21.56 -5.78 0.45
N ALA A 477 -22.43 -4.78 0.25
CA ALA A 477 -23.57 -4.89 -0.65
C ALA A 477 -23.15 -5.31 -2.07
N SER A 478 -22.07 -4.70 -2.59
CA SER A 478 -21.49 -5.04 -3.90
C SER A 478 -20.99 -6.48 -3.96
N ILE A 479 -20.32 -6.97 -2.91
CA ILE A 479 -19.89 -8.36 -2.82
C ILE A 479 -21.11 -9.29 -2.81
N CYS A 480 -22.08 -9.05 -1.94
CA CYS A 480 -23.29 -9.87 -1.84
C CYS A 480 -24.13 -9.90 -3.13
N GLN A 481 -24.07 -8.86 -3.96
CA GLN A 481 -24.71 -8.82 -5.28
C GLN A 481 -23.92 -9.63 -6.33
N SER A 482 -22.59 -9.66 -6.22
CA SER A 482 -21.71 -10.40 -7.14
C SER A 482 -21.69 -11.91 -6.88
N LEU A 483 -22.03 -12.35 -5.66
CA LEU A 483 -22.05 -13.74 -5.25
C LEU A 483 -23.40 -14.40 -5.53
N SER A 484 -23.35 -15.61 -6.09
CA SER A 484 -24.53 -16.48 -6.20
C SER A 484 -24.51 -17.57 -5.11
N PRO A 485 -25.66 -18.19 -4.78
CA PRO A 485 -25.69 -19.35 -3.88
C PRO A 485 -24.86 -20.55 -4.35
N ILE A 486 -24.48 -20.57 -5.65
CA ILE A 486 -23.62 -21.58 -6.30
C ILE A 486 -22.25 -20.98 -6.65
N ALA A 487 -21.84 -19.94 -5.90
CA ALA A 487 -20.47 -19.42 -5.91
C ALA A 487 -19.46 -20.52 -5.57
N GLY A 488 -18.18 -20.33 -5.89
CA GLY A 488 -17.15 -21.27 -5.44
C GLY A 488 -17.16 -21.33 -3.92
N GLN A 489 -17.26 -22.51 -3.33
CA GLN A 489 -17.32 -22.70 -1.89
C GLN A 489 -16.03 -23.33 -1.41
N GLN A 490 -15.41 -22.74 -0.41
CA GLN A 490 -14.29 -23.32 0.31
C GLN A 490 -14.69 -23.46 1.78
N VAL A 491 -14.44 -24.63 2.37
CA VAL A 491 -14.60 -24.86 3.81
C VAL A 491 -13.26 -24.65 4.46
N VAL A 492 -13.23 -23.83 5.52
CA VAL A 492 -12.02 -23.54 6.31
C VAL A 492 -12.33 -23.62 7.80
N VAL A 493 -11.31 -23.83 8.62
CA VAL A 493 -11.43 -23.80 10.09
C VAL A 493 -11.09 -22.41 10.60
N ALA A 494 -11.96 -21.84 11.42
CA ALA A 494 -11.89 -20.49 11.96
C ALA A 494 -12.20 -20.48 13.47
N ALA A 495 -12.11 -19.31 14.10
CA ALA A 495 -12.51 -19.08 15.47
C ALA A 495 -14.01 -19.39 15.68
N GLY A 496 -14.35 -19.85 16.88
CA GLY A 496 -15.73 -20.16 17.25
C GLY A 496 -16.54 -18.93 17.62
N GLN A 497 -17.82 -18.91 17.24
CA GLN A 497 -18.77 -17.85 17.59
C GLN A 497 -18.95 -17.71 19.11
N ALA A 498 -19.10 -16.46 19.59
CA ALA A 498 -19.36 -16.12 21.00
C ALA A 498 -18.37 -16.74 22.00
N GLY A 499 -17.11 -16.93 21.59
CA GLY A 499 -16.12 -17.64 22.38
C GLY A 499 -16.41 -19.15 22.45
N GLY A 500 -16.73 -19.77 21.31
CA GLY A 500 -16.70 -21.22 21.14
C GLY A 500 -15.27 -21.73 20.89
N GLY A 501 -15.10 -23.04 20.74
CA GLY A 501 -13.84 -23.60 20.20
C GLY A 501 -13.76 -23.44 18.67
N PRO A 502 -12.61 -23.74 18.04
CA PRO A 502 -12.45 -23.69 16.58
C PRO A 502 -13.58 -24.42 15.85
N THR A 503 -14.09 -23.82 14.78
CA THR A 503 -15.24 -24.33 14.03
C THR A 503 -15.07 -24.16 12.53
N LYS A 504 -15.83 -24.91 11.74
CA LYS A 504 -15.80 -24.82 10.28
C LYS A 504 -16.66 -23.65 9.81
N MET A 505 -16.22 -22.97 8.76
CA MET A 505 -16.97 -21.91 8.09
C MET A 505 -16.86 -21.98 6.57
N TYR A 506 -17.81 -21.37 5.87
CA TYR A 506 -17.75 -21.20 4.42
C TYR A 506 -17.06 -19.88 4.05
N ALA A 507 -16.08 -19.96 3.16
CA ALA A 507 -15.57 -18.82 2.40
C ALA A 507 -16.11 -18.92 0.96
N LEU A 508 -16.96 -17.96 0.58
CA LEU A 508 -17.55 -17.90 -0.76
C LEU A 508 -16.64 -17.10 -1.68
N ARG A 509 -16.36 -17.63 -2.87
CA ARG A 509 -15.62 -16.95 -3.92
C ARG A 509 -16.53 -16.65 -5.09
N GLY A 510 -16.54 -15.40 -5.53
CA GLY A 510 -17.26 -14.99 -6.73
C GLY A 510 -16.74 -15.68 -7.99
N LYS A 511 -17.37 -15.38 -9.13
CA LYS A 511 -16.83 -15.75 -10.44
C LYS A 511 -16.19 -14.56 -11.15
N ARG A 512 -16.46 -13.34 -10.69
CA ARG A 512 -16.12 -12.07 -11.34
C ARG A 512 -15.74 -11.04 -10.29
N PRO A 513 -14.78 -10.13 -10.55
CA PRO A 513 -14.49 -9.00 -9.68
C PRO A 513 -15.74 -8.16 -9.37
N ALA A 514 -15.86 -7.66 -8.13
CA ALA A 514 -17.04 -6.88 -7.71
C ALA A 514 -17.09 -5.45 -8.31
N ARG A 515 -15.95 -4.92 -8.80
CA ARG A 515 -15.84 -3.60 -9.43
C ARG A 515 -14.85 -3.64 -10.59
N ASP A 516 -15.14 -2.91 -11.68
CA ASP A 516 -14.16 -2.60 -12.74
C ASP A 516 -13.16 -1.58 -12.20
N LEU A 517 -12.16 -2.08 -11.48
CA LEU A 517 -11.04 -1.31 -10.94
C LEU A 517 -9.83 -1.36 -11.86
N SER A 518 -10.05 -1.62 -13.16
CA SER A 518 -8.97 -1.73 -14.12
C SER A 518 -8.05 -0.48 -14.12
N TRP A 519 -8.54 0.70 -13.73
CA TRP A 519 -7.78 1.95 -13.69
C TRP A 519 -7.13 2.30 -12.34
N ARG A 520 -7.57 1.73 -11.21
CA ARG A 520 -6.87 1.91 -9.92
C ARG A 520 -5.72 0.92 -9.91
N GLU A 521 -4.54 1.39 -9.50
CA GLU A 521 -3.35 0.58 -9.28
C GLU A 521 -3.78 -0.80 -8.78
N SER A 522 -3.69 -1.80 -9.67
CA SER A 522 -3.81 -3.17 -9.24
C SER A 522 -2.85 -3.29 -8.07
N GLY A 523 -3.39 -3.64 -6.90
CA GLY A 523 -2.60 -4.03 -5.75
C GLY A 523 -1.81 -5.26 -6.16
N LEU A 524 -0.72 -5.02 -6.88
CA LEU A 524 0.25 -5.98 -7.33
C LEU A 524 0.96 -6.41 -6.07
N GLU A 525 0.40 -7.41 -5.42
CA GLU A 525 1.18 -8.21 -4.51
C GLU A 525 2.27 -8.88 -5.33
N PHE A 526 3.47 -8.35 -5.15
CA PHE A 526 4.71 -9.07 -5.36
C PHE A 526 4.72 -10.26 -4.40
N ASP A 527 4.15 -11.39 -4.81
CA ASP A 527 4.68 -12.68 -4.32
C ASP A 527 5.99 -13.05 -5.05
N GLY A 528 6.37 -12.26 -6.06
CA GLY A 528 7.60 -12.47 -6.83
C GLY A 528 7.60 -13.79 -7.61
N THR A 529 6.47 -14.47 -7.74
CA THR A 529 6.36 -15.75 -8.42
C THR A 529 5.60 -15.62 -9.74
N ASP A 530 6.25 -16.05 -10.82
CA ASP A 530 5.79 -16.11 -12.22
C ASP A 530 4.47 -16.92 -12.41
N LEU A 531 4.00 -17.61 -11.36
CA LEU A 531 3.02 -18.68 -11.43
C LEU A 531 1.57 -18.21 -11.35
N THR A 532 1.28 -17.09 -10.68
CA THR A 532 -0.10 -16.64 -10.44
C THR A 532 -0.71 -15.93 -11.65
N ASN A 533 0.11 -15.28 -12.47
CA ASN A 533 -0.36 -14.49 -13.63
C ASN A 533 -0.73 -15.32 -14.87
N SER A 534 -0.37 -16.60 -14.93
CA SER A 534 -0.61 -17.45 -16.11
C SER A 534 -1.95 -18.20 -16.08
N PHE A 535 -2.64 -18.22 -14.93
CA PHE A 535 -3.88 -18.99 -14.71
C PHE A 535 -5.05 -18.08 -14.34
N ILE A 536 -5.61 -17.41 -15.36
CA ILE A 536 -6.62 -16.34 -15.19
C ILE A 536 -8.06 -16.79 -15.47
N GLY A 537 -8.30 -18.06 -15.85
CA GLY A 537 -9.65 -18.59 -16.11
C GLY A 537 -10.18 -18.39 -17.53
N HIS A 538 -9.33 -17.92 -18.44
CA HIS A 538 -9.67 -17.77 -19.85
C HIS A 538 -8.43 -17.99 -20.73
N ALA A 539 -8.62 -18.75 -21.81
CA ALA A 539 -7.59 -18.98 -22.82
C ALA A 539 -7.34 -17.71 -23.64
N VAL A 540 -6.16 -17.12 -23.49
CA VAL A 540 -5.73 -15.96 -24.26
C VAL A 540 -4.66 -16.40 -25.27
N PRO A 541 -4.85 -16.17 -26.59
CA PRO A 541 -3.83 -16.46 -27.58
C PRO A 541 -2.55 -15.64 -27.35
N LEU A 542 -1.40 -16.30 -27.46
CA LEU A 542 -0.07 -15.71 -27.21
C LEU A 542 0.19 -14.47 -28.08
N GLU A 543 -0.16 -14.56 -29.37
CA GLU A 543 -0.02 -13.46 -30.32
C GLU A 543 -0.85 -12.22 -29.95
N ALA A 544 -2.11 -12.44 -29.57
CA ALA A 544 -3.01 -11.35 -29.17
C ALA A 544 -2.52 -10.66 -27.88
N HIS A 545 -1.98 -11.43 -26.94
CA HIS A 545 -1.42 -10.91 -25.71
C HIS A 545 -0.17 -10.06 -25.99
N CYS A 546 0.85 -10.63 -26.64
CA CYS A 546 2.12 -9.94 -26.89
C CYS A 546 1.94 -8.66 -27.74
N ASN A 547 1.07 -8.69 -28.76
CA ASN A 547 0.75 -7.49 -29.54
C ASN A 547 0.08 -6.41 -28.66
N GLY A 548 -0.84 -6.81 -27.79
CA GLY A 548 -1.48 -5.90 -26.84
C GLY A 548 -0.52 -5.28 -25.83
N VAL A 549 0.48 -6.04 -25.35
CA VAL A 549 1.55 -5.53 -24.48
C VAL A 549 2.40 -4.51 -25.23
N GLY A 550 2.83 -4.80 -26.45
CA GLY A 550 3.60 -3.87 -27.27
C GLY A 550 2.88 -2.55 -27.54
N GLU A 551 1.58 -2.60 -27.86
CA GLU A 551 0.75 -1.40 -28.05
C GLU A 551 0.65 -0.55 -26.77
N LEU A 552 0.42 -1.19 -25.61
CA LEU A 552 0.33 -0.48 -24.34
C LEU A 552 1.67 0.11 -23.90
N ALA A 553 2.77 -0.63 -24.07
CA ALA A 553 4.12 -0.14 -23.79
C ALA A 553 4.43 1.12 -24.62
N SER A 554 4.09 1.11 -25.92
CA SER A 554 4.22 2.29 -26.79
C SER A 554 3.38 3.47 -26.30
N ARG A 555 2.13 3.22 -25.89
CA ARG A 555 1.22 4.26 -25.40
C ARG A 555 1.70 4.88 -24.09
N PHE A 556 2.17 4.06 -23.15
CA PHE A 556 2.71 4.53 -21.87
C PHE A 556 3.97 5.37 -22.11
N ALA A 557 4.89 4.88 -22.94
CA ALA A 557 6.09 5.64 -23.31
C ALA A 557 5.75 7.01 -23.94
N ALA A 558 4.79 7.06 -24.87
CA ALA A 558 4.34 8.32 -25.49
C ALA A 558 3.74 9.29 -24.46
N ALA A 559 2.88 8.81 -23.56
CA ALA A 559 2.28 9.63 -22.51
C ALA A 559 3.32 10.17 -21.51
N CYS A 560 4.41 9.44 -21.31
CA CYS A 560 5.53 9.81 -20.46
C CYS A 560 6.58 10.70 -21.15
N GLY A 561 6.40 11.08 -22.42
CA GLY A 561 7.36 11.91 -23.15
C GLY A 561 8.67 11.17 -23.49
N VAL A 562 8.67 9.84 -23.51
CA VAL A 562 9.83 9.03 -23.89
C VAL A 562 10.10 9.21 -25.40
N PRO A 563 11.37 9.40 -25.83
CA PRO A 563 11.73 9.53 -27.24
C PRO A 563 11.24 8.37 -28.13
N ASP A 564 10.93 8.68 -29.40
CA ASP A 564 10.30 7.73 -30.32
C ASP A 564 11.10 6.44 -30.55
N HIS A 565 12.43 6.48 -30.54
CA HIS A 565 13.27 5.30 -30.72
C HIS A 565 13.12 4.32 -29.53
N LEU A 566 13.12 4.82 -28.29
CA LEU A 566 12.90 4.00 -27.10
C LEU A 566 11.46 3.50 -27.00
N ARG A 567 10.49 4.30 -27.46
CA ARG A 567 9.09 3.88 -27.58
C ARG A 567 8.95 2.67 -28.50
N GLN A 568 9.67 2.67 -29.63
CA GLN A 568 9.67 1.56 -30.60
C GLN A 568 10.35 0.32 -30.02
N ASP A 569 11.47 0.48 -29.29
CA ASP A 569 12.14 -0.62 -28.60
C ASP A 569 11.27 -1.25 -27.50
N LEU A 570 10.56 -0.44 -26.71
CA LEU A 570 9.59 -0.92 -25.71
C LEU A 570 8.44 -1.70 -26.35
N ALA A 571 7.91 -1.21 -27.48
CA ALA A 571 6.86 -1.89 -28.21
C ALA A 571 7.34 -3.25 -28.73
N LEU A 572 8.56 -3.29 -29.30
CA LEU A 572 9.17 -4.53 -29.79
C LEU A 572 9.41 -5.53 -28.65
N ALA A 573 9.98 -5.07 -27.52
CA ALA A 573 10.18 -5.92 -26.35
C ALA A 573 8.85 -6.53 -25.86
N GLY A 574 7.78 -5.73 -25.79
CA GLY A 574 6.45 -6.22 -25.42
C GLY A 574 5.89 -7.29 -26.35
N ARG A 575 6.19 -7.21 -27.66
CA ARG A 575 5.78 -8.23 -28.63
C ARG A 575 6.57 -9.53 -28.53
N LEU A 576 7.76 -9.50 -27.94
CA LEU A 576 8.67 -10.64 -27.88
C LEU A 576 8.80 -11.25 -26.47
N HIS A 577 8.33 -10.57 -25.43
CA HIS A 577 8.65 -10.90 -24.03
C HIS A 577 8.24 -12.31 -23.60
N ASP A 578 7.16 -12.83 -24.17
CA ASP A 578 6.44 -14.02 -23.72
C ASP A 578 6.63 -15.24 -24.64
N LEU A 579 7.46 -15.14 -25.68
CA LEU A 579 7.64 -16.19 -26.70
C LEU A 579 8.12 -17.52 -26.12
N GLY A 580 8.84 -17.52 -25.01
CA GLY A 580 9.27 -18.73 -24.31
C GLY A 580 8.12 -19.59 -23.79
N LYS A 581 6.90 -19.05 -23.69
CA LYS A 581 5.70 -19.84 -23.42
C LYS A 581 5.39 -20.86 -24.52
N ALA A 582 6.02 -20.75 -25.69
CA ALA A 582 5.93 -21.76 -26.75
C ALA A 582 6.55 -23.11 -26.38
N ASP A 583 7.23 -23.26 -25.23
CA ASP A 583 7.65 -24.56 -24.73
C ASP A 583 6.44 -25.53 -24.68
N PRO A 584 6.49 -26.68 -25.36
CA PRO A 584 5.37 -27.62 -25.40
C PRO A 584 4.92 -28.07 -24.01
N ARG A 585 5.85 -28.22 -23.06
CA ARG A 585 5.56 -28.59 -21.67
C ARG A 585 4.85 -27.46 -20.94
N PHE A 586 5.21 -26.21 -21.21
CA PHE A 586 4.50 -25.05 -20.65
C PHE A 586 3.07 -24.95 -21.20
N GLN A 587 2.88 -25.16 -22.51
CA GLN A 587 1.54 -25.21 -23.12
C GLN A 587 0.69 -26.34 -22.52
N THR A 588 1.24 -27.54 -22.37
CA THR A 588 0.55 -28.67 -21.72
C THR A 588 0.20 -28.35 -20.26
N TRP A 589 1.05 -27.62 -19.55
CA TRP A 589 0.76 -27.19 -18.18
C TRP A 589 -0.41 -26.20 -18.10
N LEU A 590 -0.47 -25.23 -19.02
CA LEU A 590 -1.62 -24.33 -19.17
C LEU A 590 -2.93 -25.11 -19.46
N CYS A 591 -2.82 -26.32 -20.00
CA CYS A 591 -3.95 -27.22 -20.29
C CYS A 591 -4.10 -28.38 -19.28
N ASP A 592 -3.76 -28.19 -17.99
CA ASP A 592 -3.91 -29.21 -16.92
C ASP A 592 -3.05 -30.47 -17.03
N GLY A 593 -1.98 -30.42 -17.81
CA GLY A 593 -1.24 -31.64 -18.12
C GLY A 593 -1.93 -32.50 -19.18
N ASP A 594 -2.95 -31.97 -19.90
CA ASP A 594 -3.70 -32.67 -20.94
C ASP A 594 -3.21 -32.26 -22.35
N GLU A 595 -2.44 -33.14 -22.99
CA GLU A 595 -1.95 -32.94 -24.35
C GLU A 595 -3.07 -32.89 -25.41
N ILE A 596 -4.19 -33.59 -25.18
CA ILE A 596 -5.33 -33.58 -26.10
C ILE A 596 -6.01 -32.21 -26.07
N ALA A 597 -6.07 -31.58 -24.90
CA ALA A 597 -6.58 -30.23 -24.75
C ALA A 597 -5.72 -29.20 -25.50
N VAL A 598 -4.39 -29.32 -25.47
CA VAL A 598 -3.48 -28.47 -26.27
C VAL A 598 -3.78 -28.57 -27.76
N ILE A 599 -3.91 -29.80 -28.29
CA ILE A 599 -4.25 -30.04 -29.70
C ILE A 599 -5.60 -29.40 -30.06
N ARG A 600 -6.58 -29.50 -29.17
CA ARG A 600 -7.93 -28.94 -29.38
C ARG A 600 -7.93 -27.41 -29.44
N VAL A 601 -7.09 -26.75 -28.64
CA VAL A 601 -6.95 -25.28 -28.67
C VAL A 601 -6.34 -24.83 -30.00
N GLY A 602 -5.41 -25.59 -30.56
CA GLY A 602 -4.85 -25.38 -31.89
C GLY A 602 -4.06 -24.08 -32.08
N THR A 603 -3.79 -23.35 -30.99
CA THR A 603 -3.04 -22.09 -30.95
C THR A 603 -2.20 -22.03 -29.68
N LEU A 604 -1.09 -21.28 -29.71
CA LEU A 604 -0.29 -21.04 -28.51
C LEU A 604 -1.03 -20.09 -27.56
N LEU A 605 -1.04 -20.43 -26.28
CA LEU A 605 -1.67 -19.65 -25.23
C LEU A 605 -0.64 -18.85 -24.42
N ALA A 606 -0.99 -17.60 -24.12
CA ALA A 606 -0.33 -16.83 -23.07
C ALA A 606 -0.85 -17.19 -21.67
N LYS A 607 -2.12 -17.61 -21.57
CA LYS A 607 -2.87 -17.80 -20.32
C LYS A 607 -3.85 -18.98 -20.42
N SER A 608 -4.11 -19.69 -19.32
CA SER A 608 -4.99 -20.88 -19.27
C SER A 608 -6.48 -20.56 -19.06
N ALA A 609 -7.35 -21.47 -19.54
CA ALA A 609 -8.80 -21.43 -19.32
C ALA A 609 -9.27 -21.88 -17.92
N ASP A 610 -8.46 -22.64 -17.16
CA ASP A 610 -8.82 -23.05 -15.79
C ASP A 610 -8.33 -22.03 -14.76
N SER A 611 -9.25 -21.44 -13.98
CA SER A 611 -8.98 -20.44 -12.91
C SER A 611 -8.88 -21.02 -11.50
N HIS A 612 -9.20 -22.29 -11.29
CA HIS A 612 -9.46 -22.79 -9.93
C HIS A 612 -8.56 -23.97 -9.60
N ARG A 613 -7.27 -23.69 -9.39
CA ARG A 613 -6.35 -24.68 -8.83
C ARG A 613 -5.77 -24.19 -7.53
N ASP A 614 -6.06 -24.93 -6.47
CA ASP A 614 -5.21 -24.93 -5.28
C ASP A 614 -3.78 -25.41 -5.67
N LYS A 615 -2.77 -25.02 -4.90
CA LYS A 615 -1.34 -25.30 -5.11
C LYS A 615 -1.09 -26.76 -5.50
N ARG A 616 -1.76 -27.69 -4.81
CA ARG A 616 -1.63 -29.13 -5.05
C ARG A 616 -2.01 -29.55 -6.48
N GLN A 617 -3.09 -28.97 -7.02
CA GLN A 617 -3.55 -29.27 -8.38
C GLN A 617 -2.61 -28.66 -9.44
N ARG A 618 -2.09 -27.44 -9.20
CA ARG A 618 -1.09 -26.83 -10.09
C ARG A 618 0.20 -27.64 -10.17
N ASP A 619 0.69 -28.10 -9.02
CA ASP A 619 1.90 -28.93 -8.95
C ASP A 619 1.69 -30.29 -9.62
N LEU A 620 0.50 -30.87 -9.53
CA LEU A 620 0.17 -32.10 -10.23
C LEU A 620 0.13 -31.89 -11.75
N ALA A 621 -0.52 -30.83 -12.23
CA ALA A 621 -0.57 -30.49 -13.65
C ALA A 621 0.83 -30.24 -14.23
N ARG A 622 1.69 -29.51 -13.49
CA ARG A 622 3.08 -29.25 -13.89
C ARG A 622 3.88 -30.55 -14.01
N ARG A 623 3.74 -31.45 -13.03
CA ARG A 623 4.37 -32.77 -13.05
C ARG A 623 3.90 -33.61 -14.23
N ARG A 624 2.59 -33.59 -14.55
CA ARG A 624 2.04 -34.28 -15.72
C ARG A 624 2.58 -33.72 -17.03
N ALA A 625 2.71 -32.40 -17.11
CA ALA A 625 3.25 -31.70 -18.27
C ALA A 625 4.78 -31.86 -18.43
N GLY A 626 5.47 -32.38 -17.41
CA GLY A 626 6.92 -32.53 -17.41
C GLY A 626 7.70 -31.21 -17.34
N TYR A 627 7.07 -30.10 -16.96
CA TYR A 627 7.73 -28.79 -16.89
C TYR A 627 8.59 -28.67 -15.60
N PRO A 628 9.92 -28.46 -15.70
CA PRO A 628 10.82 -28.48 -14.54
C PRO A 628 10.49 -27.44 -13.45
N VAL A 629 10.91 -27.72 -12.21
CA VAL A 629 10.81 -26.72 -11.11
C VAL A 629 11.82 -25.61 -11.38
N GLY A 630 11.41 -24.35 -11.26
CA GLY A 630 12.31 -23.19 -11.37
C GLY A 630 12.62 -22.75 -12.80
N MET A 631 12.09 -23.43 -13.81
CA MET A 631 12.19 -23.00 -15.21
C MET A 631 11.24 -21.82 -15.47
N GLY A 632 11.72 -20.78 -16.16
CA GLY A 632 10.96 -19.58 -16.50
C GLY A 632 10.96 -19.33 -18.01
N HIS A 633 9.96 -18.62 -18.52
CA HIS A 633 9.82 -18.40 -19.96
C HIS A 633 10.62 -17.20 -20.48
N SER A 634 10.98 -16.24 -19.62
CA SER A 634 11.63 -14.98 -20.04
C SER A 634 12.98 -15.19 -20.72
N LEU A 635 13.86 -16.03 -20.18
CA LEU A 635 15.17 -16.31 -20.79
C LEU A 635 15.03 -17.14 -22.08
N LEU A 636 14.07 -18.06 -22.15
CA LEU A 636 13.78 -18.76 -23.39
C LEU A 636 13.25 -17.81 -24.48
N SER A 637 12.46 -16.79 -24.13
CA SER A 637 12.07 -15.72 -25.07
C SER A 637 13.30 -14.98 -25.64
N VAL A 638 14.30 -14.68 -24.79
CA VAL A 638 15.57 -14.09 -25.24
C VAL A 638 16.30 -15.04 -26.20
N ALA A 639 16.37 -16.33 -25.88
CA ALA A 639 17.03 -17.32 -26.72
C ALA A 639 16.35 -17.48 -28.09
N LEU A 640 15.01 -17.51 -28.11
CA LEU A 640 14.23 -17.51 -29.34
C LEU A 640 14.47 -16.25 -30.18
N ALA A 641 14.46 -15.06 -29.57
CA ALA A 641 14.74 -13.81 -30.27
C ALA A 641 16.18 -13.75 -30.84
N LEU A 642 17.16 -14.34 -30.14
CA LEU A 642 18.54 -14.45 -30.62
C LEU A 642 18.71 -15.45 -31.77
N SER A 643 17.81 -16.42 -31.92
CA SER A 643 17.90 -17.45 -32.97
C SER A 643 17.61 -16.93 -34.38
N SER A 644 16.95 -15.78 -34.51
CA SER A 644 16.68 -15.08 -35.77
C SER A 644 16.93 -13.59 -35.58
N PRO A 645 18.13 -13.08 -35.92
CA PRO A 645 18.46 -11.67 -35.76
C PRO A 645 17.49 -10.70 -36.44
N GLU A 646 16.79 -11.16 -37.49
CA GLU A 646 15.82 -10.39 -38.27
C GLU A 646 14.64 -9.87 -37.43
N VAL A 647 14.20 -10.61 -36.39
CA VAL A 647 13.13 -10.11 -35.49
C VAL A 647 13.58 -8.93 -34.63
N LEU A 648 14.88 -8.65 -34.58
CA LEU A 648 15.49 -7.52 -33.87
C LEU A 648 15.95 -6.40 -34.82
N ASP A 649 15.66 -6.49 -36.13
CA ASP A 649 16.07 -5.45 -37.10
C ASP A 649 15.36 -4.12 -36.89
N ALA A 650 14.14 -4.15 -36.34
CA ALA A 650 13.39 -2.96 -35.97
C ALA A 650 13.88 -2.29 -34.66
N ALA A 651 14.78 -2.95 -33.91
CA ALA A 651 15.32 -2.40 -32.66
C ALA A 651 16.35 -1.30 -32.94
N HIS A 652 16.20 -0.17 -32.27
CA HIS A 652 17.22 0.89 -32.24
C HIS A 652 18.33 0.51 -31.27
N ASP A 653 17.98 -0.09 -30.12
CA ASP A 653 18.91 -0.70 -29.18
C ASP A 653 18.54 -2.18 -28.92
N ARG A 654 19.21 -3.08 -29.64
CA ARG A 654 19.02 -4.54 -29.50
C ARG A 654 19.31 -5.03 -28.08
N GLU A 655 20.28 -4.43 -27.39
CA GLU A 655 20.63 -4.85 -26.03
C GLU A 655 19.50 -4.48 -25.06
N LEU A 656 18.91 -3.29 -25.22
CA LEU A 656 17.77 -2.86 -24.43
C LEU A 656 16.56 -3.77 -24.64
N VAL A 657 16.20 -4.07 -25.89
CA VAL A 657 15.06 -4.95 -26.20
C VAL A 657 15.23 -6.32 -25.54
N LEU A 658 16.40 -6.94 -25.69
CA LEU A 658 16.68 -8.25 -25.09
C LEU A 658 16.70 -8.20 -23.55
N HIS A 659 17.17 -7.09 -22.96
CA HIS A 659 17.15 -6.90 -21.52
C HIS A 659 15.74 -6.75 -20.98
N LEU A 660 14.90 -5.95 -21.63
CA LEU A 660 13.50 -5.78 -21.29
C LEU A 660 12.72 -7.10 -21.37
N ILE A 661 13.02 -7.94 -22.37
CA ILE A 661 12.51 -9.32 -22.46
C ILE A 661 13.02 -10.16 -21.28
N ALA A 662 14.28 -10.04 -20.87
CA ALA A 662 14.83 -10.83 -19.76
C ALA A 662 14.30 -10.42 -18.38
N SER A 663 14.07 -9.12 -18.16
CA SER A 663 13.83 -8.53 -16.84
C SER A 663 12.37 -8.21 -16.50
N HIS A 664 11.41 -8.51 -17.38
CA HIS A 664 10.00 -8.17 -17.16
C HIS A 664 9.37 -8.83 -15.91
N HIS A 665 9.91 -9.96 -15.42
CA HIS A 665 9.51 -10.54 -14.12
C HIS A 665 10.30 -10.02 -12.91
N GLY A 666 11.16 -9.01 -13.09
CA GLY A 666 12.00 -8.45 -12.04
C GLY A 666 13.31 -9.23 -11.77
N HIS A 667 13.57 -10.29 -12.53
CA HIS A 667 14.85 -11.01 -12.55
C HIS A 667 15.88 -10.34 -13.48
N CYS A 668 17.10 -10.90 -13.58
CA CYS A 668 18.16 -10.40 -14.45
C CYS A 668 18.64 -8.98 -14.08
N ARG A 669 18.55 -8.65 -12.78
CA ARG A 669 18.97 -7.37 -12.18
C ARG A 669 19.90 -7.63 -10.99
N ALA A 670 21.14 -8.08 -11.21
CA ALA A 670 21.82 -8.28 -12.49
C ALA A 670 21.87 -9.75 -12.95
N LEU A 671 21.57 -10.70 -12.06
CA LEU A 671 21.85 -12.12 -12.30
C LEU A 671 20.59 -12.85 -12.80
N PRO A 672 20.72 -13.74 -13.80
CA PRO A 672 19.64 -14.63 -14.20
C PRO A 672 19.41 -15.72 -13.13
N PRO A 673 18.16 -16.14 -12.88
CA PRO A 673 17.88 -17.27 -12.00
C PRO A 673 18.39 -18.59 -12.62
N PRO A 674 18.83 -19.56 -11.81
CA PRO A 674 19.22 -20.88 -12.31
C PRO A 674 18.00 -21.62 -12.87
N GLN A 675 18.11 -22.10 -14.11
CA GLN A 675 17.03 -22.85 -14.79
C GLN A 675 17.54 -24.21 -15.26
N PRO A 676 17.73 -25.19 -14.33
CA PRO A 676 18.18 -26.51 -14.71
C PRO A 676 17.08 -27.25 -15.48
N ASP A 677 17.38 -27.69 -16.70
CA ASP A 677 16.48 -28.53 -17.51
C ASP A 677 17.09 -29.93 -17.68
N PRO A 678 16.67 -30.93 -16.87
CA PRO A 678 17.23 -32.28 -16.95
C PRO A 678 16.79 -33.03 -18.22
N VAL A 679 15.76 -32.56 -18.93
CA VAL A 679 15.25 -33.19 -20.16
C VAL A 679 14.96 -32.07 -21.18
N PRO A 680 16.00 -31.50 -21.82
CA PRO A 680 15.83 -30.40 -22.74
C PRO A 680 14.98 -30.77 -23.95
N VAL A 681 14.20 -29.80 -24.44
CA VAL A 681 13.37 -29.92 -25.63
C VAL A 681 13.71 -28.82 -26.63
N ASP A 682 13.51 -29.08 -27.91
CA ASP A 682 13.57 -28.04 -28.93
C ASP A 682 12.24 -27.28 -28.97
N VAL A 683 12.32 -25.96 -28.82
CA VAL A 683 11.17 -25.06 -28.89
C VAL A 683 11.24 -24.29 -30.20
N GLU A 684 10.13 -24.28 -30.93
CA GLU A 684 10.02 -23.64 -32.23
C GLU A 684 8.72 -22.83 -32.31
N VAL A 685 8.81 -21.59 -32.79
CA VAL A 685 7.66 -20.71 -33.02
C VAL A 685 7.88 -19.89 -34.28
N THR A 686 6.82 -19.71 -35.07
CA THR A 686 6.83 -18.75 -36.17
C THR A 686 6.23 -17.44 -35.67
N TRP A 687 6.97 -16.34 -35.75
CA TRP A 687 6.57 -15.02 -35.29
C TRP A 687 6.88 -13.96 -36.33
N ASP A 688 5.90 -13.15 -36.73
CA ASP A 688 6.04 -12.14 -37.81
C ASP A 688 6.64 -12.69 -39.12
N GLY A 689 6.37 -13.96 -39.44
CA GLY A 689 6.92 -14.62 -40.63
C GLY A 689 8.37 -15.12 -40.47
N HIS A 690 8.97 -14.96 -39.29
CA HIS A 690 10.28 -15.49 -38.95
C HIS A 690 10.15 -16.77 -38.14
N ARG A 691 10.96 -17.79 -38.48
CA ARG A 691 11.01 -19.07 -37.76
C ARG A 691 12.06 -18.98 -36.67
N LEU A 692 11.63 -18.97 -35.41
CA LEU A 692 12.50 -18.92 -34.22
C LEU A 692 12.65 -20.32 -33.65
N ARG A 693 13.89 -20.71 -33.30
CA ARG A 693 14.16 -22.03 -32.72
C ARG A 693 15.30 -21.98 -31.70
N SER A 694 15.04 -22.52 -30.51
CA SER A 694 16.05 -22.68 -29.45
C SER A 694 15.81 -23.97 -28.68
N SER A 695 16.86 -24.53 -28.08
CA SER A 695 16.69 -25.51 -27.02
C SER A 695 16.17 -24.82 -25.76
N SER A 696 15.41 -25.53 -24.94
CA SER A 696 15.05 -25.11 -23.58
C SER A 696 16.28 -25.04 -22.65
N ASP A 697 17.34 -25.81 -22.93
CA ASP A 697 18.67 -25.64 -22.33
C ASP A 697 19.48 -24.59 -23.10
N HIS A 698 19.03 -23.34 -23.00
CA HIS A 698 19.58 -22.21 -23.77
C HIS A 698 20.90 -21.64 -23.22
N GLY A 699 21.38 -22.11 -22.07
CA GLY A 699 22.63 -21.62 -21.44
C GLY A 699 22.59 -20.20 -20.86
N LEU A 700 21.59 -19.37 -21.19
CA LEU A 700 21.46 -17.98 -20.68
C LEU A 700 21.32 -17.82 -19.15
N SER A 701 21.13 -18.90 -18.39
CA SER A 701 21.20 -18.86 -16.91
C SER A 701 22.63 -18.98 -16.37
N GLN A 702 23.62 -19.26 -17.22
CA GLN A 702 25.04 -19.31 -16.84
C GLN A 702 25.58 -17.89 -16.60
N LEU A 703 26.53 -17.76 -15.67
CA LEU A 703 27.10 -16.47 -15.27
C LEU A 703 27.82 -15.75 -16.41
N ASP A 704 28.42 -16.50 -17.34
CA ASP A 704 29.17 -16.01 -18.50
C ASP A 704 28.33 -15.89 -19.77
N SER A 705 27.00 -16.01 -19.67
CA SER A 705 26.07 -15.93 -20.80
C SER A 705 25.94 -14.53 -21.43
N GLY A 706 26.50 -13.49 -20.81
CA GLY A 706 26.37 -12.11 -21.27
C GLY A 706 25.14 -11.36 -20.75
N VAL A 707 24.21 -12.03 -20.05
CA VAL A 707 23.00 -11.40 -19.48
C VAL A 707 23.37 -10.35 -18.42
N THR A 708 24.27 -10.71 -17.51
CA THR A 708 24.69 -9.82 -16.42
C THR A 708 25.51 -8.63 -16.93
N GLU A 709 26.41 -8.84 -17.89
CA GLU A 709 27.19 -7.77 -18.50
C GLU A 709 26.30 -6.80 -19.28
N ARG A 710 25.25 -7.29 -19.94
CA ARG A 710 24.25 -6.44 -20.62
C ARG A 710 23.52 -5.53 -19.64
N PHE A 711 23.09 -6.02 -18.49
CA PHE A 711 22.48 -5.19 -17.44
C PHE A 711 23.41 -4.03 -17.03
N TRP A 712 24.68 -4.31 -16.78
CA TRP A 712 25.65 -3.28 -16.38
C TRP A 712 25.99 -2.29 -17.50
N ARG A 713 26.07 -2.75 -18.75
CA ARG A 713 26.23 -1.85 -19.91
C ARG A 713 25.04 -0.91 -20.06
N LEU A 714 23.82 -1.42 -19.88
CA LEU A 714 22.60 -0.63 -19.99
C LEU A 714 22.44 0.35 -18.83
N ASN A 715 22.80 -0.01 -17.60
CA ASN A 715 22.85 0.93 -16.48
C ASN A 715 23.81 2.09 -16.75
N LYS A 716 24.98 1.82 -17.33
CA LYS A 716 25.92 2.87 -17.74
C LYS A 716 25.37 3.74 -18.88
N ARG A 717 24.60 3.17 -19.81
CA ARG A 717 24.04 3.88 -20.98
C ARG A 717 22.84 4.75 -20.63
N TYR A 718 21.90 4.23 -19.82
CA TYR A 718 20.63 4.88 -19.51
C TYR A 718 20.56 5.48 -18.10
N GLY A 719 21.57 5.21 -17.27
CA GLY A 719 21.56 5.55 -15.85
C GLY A 719 20.70 4.59 -15.01
N PRO A 720 20.96 4.49 -13.69
CA PRO A 720 20.20 3.65 -12.76
C PRO A 720 18.68 3.84 -12.85
N HIS A 721 18.24 5.11 -12.84
CA HIS A 721 16.82 5.45 -12.91
C HIS A 721 16.24 5.26 -14.31
N GLY A 722 16.99 5.60 -15.36
CA GLY A 722 16.50 5.52 -16.74
C GLY A 722 16.19 4.08 -17.16
N LEU A 723 17.08 3.13 -16.85
CA LEU A 723 16.82 1.71 -17.13
C LEU A 723 15.63 1.18 -16.33
N ALA A 724 15.60 1.45 -15.01
CA ALA A 724 14.49 1.06 -14.13
C ALA A 724 13.14 1.62 -14.58
N TRP A 725 13.12 2.83 -15.12
CA TRP A 725 11.92 3.45 -15.67
C TRP A 725 11.41 2.74 -16.92
N LEU A 726 12.30 2.42 -17.87
CA LEU A 726 11.96 1.68 -19.10
C LEU A 726 11.43 0.28 -18.77
N GLU A 727 12.07 -0.43 -17.84
CA GLU A 727 11.60 -1.73 -17.37
C GLU A 727 10.21 -1.63 -16.73
N THR A 728 9.98 -0.61 -15.89
CA THR A 728 8.67 -0.34 -15.28
C THR A 728 7.57 -0.14 -16.34
N LEU A 729 7.84 0.61 -17.41
CA LEU A 729 6.85 0.85 -18.48
C LEU A 729 6.41 -0.46 -19.16
N LEU A 730 7.35 -1.37 -19.46
CA LEU A 730 7.01 -2.66 -20.05
C LEU A 730 6.24 -3.55 -19.07
N ARG A 731 6.70 -3.63 -17.82
CA ARG A 731 6.05 -4.43 -16.77
C ARG A 731 4.60 -3.99 -16.53
N LEU A 732 4.38 -2.68 -16.44
CA LEU A 732 3.03 -2.13 -16.32
C LEU A 732 2.17 -2.43 -17.54
N ALA A 733 2.75 -2.45 -18.75
CA ALA A 733 2.02 -2.77 -19.98
C ALA A 733 1.55 -4.22 -19.99
N ASP A 734 2.38 -5.18 -19.59
CA ASP A 734 1.98 -6.59 -19.45
C ASP A 734 0.89 -6.76 -18.39
N HIS A 735 1.11 -6.20 -17.19
CA HIS A 735 0.12 -6.26 -16.12
C HIS A 735 -1.24 -5.67 -16.55
N ARG A 736 -1.21 -4.49 -17.20
CA ARG A 736 -2.42 -3.83 -17.70
C ARG A 736 -3.09 -4.66 -18.78
N ARG A 737 -2.31 -5.26 -19.69
CA ARG A 737 -2.85 -6.08 -20.77
C ARG A 737 -3.55 -7.31 -20.21
N SER A 738 -2.88 -8.01 -19.29
CA SER A 738 -3.42 -9.17 -18.59
C SER A 738 -4.74 -8.82 -17.88
N ALA A 739 -4.82 -7.68 -17.19
CA ALA A 739 -6.06 -7.21 -16.56
C ALA A 739 -7.18 -6.90 -17.56
N LEU A 740 -6.88 -6.33 -18.73
CA LEU A 740 -7.88 -6.07 -19.77
C LEU A 740 -8.41 -7.34 -20.42
N GLU A 741 -7.57 -8.37 -20.56
CA GLU A 741 -7.96 -9.66 -21.13
C GLU A 741 -8.87 -10.44 -20.20
N GLN A 742 -8.66 -10.34 -18.89
CA GLN A 742 -9.60 -10.83 -17.89
C GLN A 742 -10.99 -10.19 -18.03
N LEU A 743 -11.07 -8.92 -18.45
CA LEU A 743 -12.34 -8.18 -18.57
C LEU A 743 -13.08 -8.43 -19.89
N ARG A 744 -12.36 -8.58 -21.02
CA ARG A 744 -12.95 -8.65 -22.37
C ARG A 744 -13.88 -9.86 -22.62
N GLN A 745 -13.80 -10.89 -21.78
CA GLN A 745 -14.71 -12.04 -21.87
C GLN A 745 -16.19 -11.66 -21.61
N GLU A 746 -16.47 -10.58 -20.88
CA GLU A 746 -17.84 -10.33 -20.39
C GLU A 746 -18.71 -9.44 -21.29
N GLY A 747 -18.15 -8.84 -22.35
CA GLY A 747 -18.91 -8.06 -23.33
C GLY A 747 -19.41 -8.86 -24.55
N GLY A 748 -18.89 -10.07 -24.76
CA GLY A 748 -19.16 -10.91 -25.94
C GLY A 748 -20.38 -11.83 -25.83
N GLY A 749 -21.07 -11.83 -24.70
CA GLY A 749 -22.34 -12.55 -24.50
C GLY A 749 -23.53 -11.59 -24.54
N ARG A 750 -23.91 -11.14 -25.73
CA ARG A 750 -25.25 -10.62 -26.01
C ARG A 750 -25.86 -11.36 -27.18
#